data_AF-A0A2E1RRS0-F1
#
_entry.id   AF-A0A2E1RRS0-F1
#
_cell.length_a   1.000
_cell.length_b   1.000
_cell.length_c   1.000
_cell.angle_alpha   90.00
_cell.angle_beta   90.00
_cell.angle_gamma   90.00
#
_symmetry.space_group_name_H-M   'P 1'
#
loop_
_entity.id
_entity.type
_entity.pdbx_description
1 polymer ?
#
loop_
_entity_poly.entity_id
_entity_poly.type
_entity_poly.pdbx_seq_one_letter_code
_entity_poly.pdbx_strand_id
1 'polypeptide(L)'
;MSINKLWKVLITAGTFSTLTFSANAQETYSQNFDDFGDGETDLGDGSTINGDAASIQDGRLQLTRDGEALGFSSFSVPPIEGSSQGFSITFDYELFDSTGANDPADGFSINYGDAALGELGSAEEGMNANQATENISFEVDTWRNGDTEQGVNISGLSGGVNLGELAFTNGVILDDGQTVSGTMEISWDPSLGASFKTTGLNTDADFQNVEVPDFIPSDDHTFIFSARVGGANQDLFIDNLIISTGPDGDDDEDGLPNSYEIANDLDPDDATGDNGAEGDPDGDGFSNIDEYENKTNPQNPDTDGDGLVDSVENGSGDYDGPEATGTDPLNPDTDGDNLIDGVENPTLSYDPENPEEQPGTDPNLNDTDGDGFSDGNEVASGRNPTEEDEVDESTYVQNFEGFSNGETDLGDGSIIAGDAASVEDGRLILTRDGQGLGFSSFSVPPIPGSSNGFKITFDYELNDGPGDGNPADGFSINYGDATLGELGAAEEGMNGSQATENISFEVDTWQNFDTEQGVNISGLAGGLDLDQLAFTNGPILNDGERVEGTIEIVWQPSLGATFTTTGMNTNADFENVEIPDFVSSDDHTFIISARVGGANQDFIIDNLIIQTGLFDGDEDEDNIPDVYENEIAGNITDLNGIGEGPGPGAGTGDFDGDGIADFEEYENRTNPTKVDTDEDGLSDKAETGTGIWVSIDDTGTNPLKADSDSDGLSDGVENPDLAFDPQNPEDQTGSDPNIVDTDGDTVSDGSEIIKGRDPTVAQATPRGYEQDFDGYPDGTTDLGDGSVITGAAAEVVDGRLQLTKDGQGLGFSSWTIPAIQNSSQGFTVTFDMEITDSPGANDPADGLSFNYGDFQLGEQGQAEEGMENRPGINNNLSWEVDTWRNGDPEQGVNIAEQVDGSKLDVAFTNGIILADGGSVSGPVTISYNPSTGASFITEGLDTNADFEDVELTFVGDDSFNFGISARVGGANQDLFIDNFVLSLGTLGTPFQITDISKEGTEVAITWASSANRIYKIERSESLENDDVDSNRDGEVGFWEEVDDGILSEGDETTFTDEVFDDSKKVFWRVTDMGKAE
;
A
#
# COMPACT_ATOMS: atom_id res chain seq x y z
N MET A 1 -18.13 20.00 -76.42
CA MET A 1 -18.33 20.68 -77.73
C MET A 1 -19.65 20.22 -78.33
N SER A 2 -20.72 21.04 -78.27
CA SER A 2 -22.12 20.54 -78.15
C SER A 2 -22.33 19.87 -76.77
N ILE A 3 -23.53 19.77 -76.15
CA ILE A 3 -24.90 20.31 -76.39
C ILE A 3 -25.57 20.37 -74.98
N ASN A 4 -26.66 21.10 -74.60
CA ASN A 4 -27.86 21.63 -75.26
C ASN A 4 -28.37 22.93 -74.57
N LYS A 5 -29.51 23.53 -75.01
CA LYS A 5 -30.37 24.46 -74.23
C LYS A 5 -31.82 24.51 -74.79
N LEU A 6 -32.89 24.38 -73.96
CA LEU A 6 -34.35 24.71 -74.18
C LEU A 6 -35.19 24.10 -73.02
N TRP A 7 -36.40 24.51 -72.56
CA TRP A 7 -37.41 25.56 -72.86
C TRP A 7 -37.96 26.16 -71.53
N LYS A 8 -37.82 27.46 -71.23
CA LYS A 8 -38.82 28.56 -71.34
C LYS A 8 -40.09 28.59 -70.45
N VAL A 9 -40.25 29.74 -69.78
CA VAL A 9 -41.46 30.33 -69.18
C VAL A 9 -42.56 30.73 -70.18
N LEU A 10 -43.86 30.58 -69.81
CA LEU A 10 -44.94 31.52 -70.18
C LEU A 10 -46.19 31.44 -69.27
N ILE A 11 -46.85 32.58 -69.05
CA ILE A 11 -47.87 32.86 -68.02
C ILE A 11 -49.31 32.83 -68.59
N THR A 12 -50.36 32.44 -67.80
CA THR A 12 -51.58 33.26 -67.50
C THR A 12 -52.72 32.51 -66.75
N ALA A 13 -52.87 32.83 -65.46
CA ALA A 13 -54.09 32.96 -64.64
C ALA A 13 -55.30 32.00 -64.75
N GLY A 14 -55.65 31.38 -63.61
CA GLY A 14 -56.98 30.83 -63.31
C GLY A 14 -57.19 30.67 -61.80
N THR A 15 -57.82 31.65 -61.13
CA THR A 15 -57.92 31.67 -59.65
C THR A 15 -58.96 30.69 -59.10
N PHE A 16 -58.49 29.69 -58.35
CA PHE A 16 -59.24 28.99 -57.30
C PHE A 16 -58.30 28.79 -56.11
N SER A 17 -58.44 29.63 -55.07
CA SER A 17 -57.67 29.47 -53.83
C SER A 17 -58.36 28.46 -52.92
N THR A 18 -58.10 27.18 -53.18
CA THR A 18 -57.92 26.22 -52.08
C THR A 18 -56.59 26.56 -51.41
N LEU A 19 -56.55 26.67 -50.09
CA LEU A 19 -55.29 26.48 -49.37
C LEU A 19 -55.01 24.98 -49.43
N THR A 20 -54.08 24.58 -50.29
CA THR A 20 -53.11 23.57 -49.90
C THR A 20 -52.14 24.26 -48.96
N PHE A 21 -51.95 23.72 -47.76
CA PHE A 21 -50.61 23.77 -47.19
C PHE A 21 -49.74 22.91 -48.11
N SER A 22 -48.51 23.35 -48.41
CA SER A 22 -47.48 22.39 -48.79
C SER A 22 -47.15 21.54 -47.55
N ALA A 23 -46.59 20.36 -47.76
CA ALA A 23 -45.82 19.72 -46.69
C ALA A 23 -44.61 20.60 -46.33
N ASN A 24 -43.95 20.30 -45.20
CA ASN A 24 -42.54 20.65 -45.07
C ASN A 24 -41.79 19.98 -46.23
N ALA A 25 -40.86 20.68 -46.85
CA ALA A 25 -39.84 20.03 -47.66
C ALA A 25 -38.65 19.81 -46.72
N GLN A 26 -38.10 18.60 -46.71
CA GLN A 26 -36.72 18.40 -46.34
C GLN A 26 -35.89 18.88 -47.54
N GLU A 27 -34.89 19.72 -47.32
CA GLU A 27 -33.98 20.18 -48.37
C GLU A 27 -32.54 19.85 -47.96
N THR A 28 -31.81 19.23 -48.88
CA THR A 28 -30.44 18.74 -48.66
C THR A 28 -29.46 19.49 -49.55
N TYR A 29 -28.37 19.96 -48.94
CA TYR A 29 -27.17 20.43 -49.63
C TYR A 29 -26.10 19.34 -49.54
N SER A 30 -25.48 18.95 -50.65
CA SER A 30 -24.38 17.97 -50.61
C SER A 30 -23.25 18.30 -51.59
N GLN A 31 -22.01 18.07 -51.14
CA GLN A 31 -20.79 18.23 -51.94
C GLN A 31 -19.69 17.24 -51.50
N ASN A 32 -19.30 16.37 -52.43
CA ASN A 32 -18.12 15.49 -52.35
C ASN A 32 -16.92 16.00 -53.19
N PHE A 33 -16.95 17.29 -53.55
CA PHE A 33 -16.00 18.12 -54.34
C PHE A 33 -15.27 17.56 -55.61
N ASP A 34 -15.51 16.30 -55.98
CA ASP A 34 -14.89 15.45 -57.01
C ASP A 34 -14.97 15.99 -58.46
N ASP A 35 -16.04 16.75 -58.77
CA ASP A 35 -16.31 17.31 -60.10
C ASP A 35 -15.54 18.64 -60.37
N PHE A 36 -14.78 19.13 -59.38
CA PHE A 36 -13.98 20.36 -59.40
C PHE A 36 -12.47 20.09 -59.49
N GLY A 37 -11.67 21.11 -59.81
CA GLY A 37 -10.21 20.97 -59.97
C GLY A 37 -9.38 21.82 -59.01
N ASP A 38 -8.12 21.42 -58.82
CA ASP A 38 -7.15 22.07 -57.92
C ASP A 38 -7.15 23.61 -58.02
N GLY A 39 -7.44 24.27 -56.91
CA GLY A 39 -7.49 25.73 -56.81
C GLY A 39 -8.79 26.39 -57.30
N GLU A 40 -9.87 25.63 -57.53
CA GLU A 40 -11.21 26.21 -57.75
C GLU A 40 -11.88 26.63 -56.43
N THR A 41 -12.66 27.73 -56.49
CA THR A 41 -13.29 28.42 -55.34
C THR A 41 -14.69 28.98 -55.65
N ASP A 42 -15.29 28.59 -56.79
CA ASP A 42 -16.62 29.02 -57.28
C ASP A 42 -17.37 27.78 -57.79
N LEU A 43 -18.04 27.07 -56.87
CA LEU A 43 -18.73 25.81 -57.17
C LEU A 43 -19.99 26.03 -58.05
N GLY A 44 -20.47 27.28 -58.15
CA GLY A 44 -21.55 27.69 -59.06
C GLY A 44 -22.97 27.38 -58.58
N ASP A 45 -23.10 26.76 -57.41
CA ASP A 45 -24.30 26.47 -56.62
C ASP A 45 -24.86 27.73 -55.91
N GLY A 46 -23.98 28.53 -55.32
CA GLY A 46 -24.27 29.68 -54.46
C GLY A 46 -23.41 29.76 -53.20
N SER A 47 -22.64 28.71 -52.86
CA SER A 47 -21.68 28.70 -51.76
C SER A 47 -20.50 29.65 -52.00
N THR A 48 -19.69 29.88 -50.96
CA THR A 48 -18.48 30.70 -51.06
C THR A 48 -17.31 30.07 -50.33
N ILE A 49 -16.20 29.87 -51.04
CA ILE A 49 -14.88 29.52 -50.47
C ILE A 49 -14.05 30.80 -50.36
N ASN A 50 -13.64 31.16 -49.14
CA ASN A 50 -12.94 32.41 -48.81
C ASN A 50 -11.68 32.18 -47.96
N GLY A 51 -10.70 33.08 -48.08
CA GLY A 51 -9.37 32.97 -47.47
C GLY A 51 -8.28 32.81 -48.53
N ASP A 52 -7.01 32.99 -48.16
CA ASP A 52 -5.87 32.71 -49.07
C ASP A 52 -5.47 31.21 -49.02
N ALA A 53 -5.90 30.48 -47.99
CA ALA A 53 -5.73 29.03 -47.84
C ALA A 53 -6.82 28.23 -48.57
N ALA A 54 -8.10 28.53 -48.36
CA ALA A 54 -9.18 27.63 -48.80
C ALA A 54 -9.33 27.48 -50.32
N SER A 55 -9.50 26.23 -50.78
CA SER A 55 -9.68 25.83 -52.19
C SER A 55 -9.95 24.33 -52.32
N ILE A 56 -10.53 23.88 -53.43
CA ILE A 56 -10.53 22.44 -53.73
C ILE A 56 -9.11 21.96 -54.08
N GLN A 57 -8.68 20.81 -53.56
CA GLN A 57 -7.40 20.14 -53.89
C GLN A 57 -7.62 18.61 -53.93
N ASP A 58 -7.13 17.94 -54.98
CA ASP A 58 -7.17 16.47 -55.12
C ASP A 58 -8.56 15.82 -54.88
N GLY A 59 -9.64 16.57 -55.15
CA GLY A 59 -11.03 16.13 -55.00
C GLY A 59 -11.73 16.61 -53.72
N ARG A 60 -11.03 17.21 -52.75
CA ARG A 60 -11.55 17.58 -51.42
C ARG A 60 -11.51 19.09 -51.17
N LEU A 61 -12.30 19.61 -50.22
CA LEU A 61 -12.24 21.01 -49.78
C LEU A 61 -11.12 21.19 -48.75
N GLN A 62 -10.01 21.82 -49.14
CA GLN A 62 -8.97 22.27 -48.22
C GLN A 62 -9.37 23.63 -47.60
N LEU A 63 -9.23 23.80 -46.28
CA LEU A 63 -9.45 25.07 -45.57
C LEU A 63 -8.16 25.71 -45.06
N THR A 64 -7.36 25.01 -44.24
CA THR A 64 -6.02 25.46 -43.80
C THR A 64 -4.91 24.86 -44.69
N ARG A 65 -3.63 25.17 -44.40
CA ARG A 65 -2.47 24.58 -45.07
C ARG A 65 -1.31 24.44 -44.09
N ASP A 66 -0.68 23.27 -44.07
CA ASP A 66 0.56 23.07 -43.33
C ASP A 66 1.66 24.08 -43.73
N GLY A 67 2.39 24.57 -42.73
CA GLY A 67 3.51 25.50 -42.86
C GLY A 67 3.20 26.88 -43.48
N GLU A 68 1.97 27.15 -43.93
CA GLU A 68 1.59 28.41 -44.59
C GLU A 68 0.68 29.28 -43.70
N ALA A 69 1.29 30.25 -43.01
CA ALA A 69 0.61 31.25 -42.17
C ALA A 69 -0.28 32.22 -42.99
N LEU A 70 -1.42 31.73 -43.48
CA LEU A 70 -2.37 32.42 -44.34
C LEU A 70 -3.55 33.04 -43.56
N GLY A 71 -3.70 32.71 -42.28
CA GLY A 71 -4.74 33.24 -41.40
C GLY A 71 -6.10 32.55 -41.56
N PHE A 72 -7.18 33.28 -41.30
CA PHE A 72 -8.55 32.75 -41.35
C PHE A 72 -9.00 32.42 -42.77
N SER A 73 -9.77 31.35 -42.86
CA SER A 73 -10.44 30.83 -44.05
C SER A 73 -11.87 30.43 -43.70
N SER A 74 -12.74 30.33 -44.70
CA SER A 74 -14.06 29.74 -44.51
C SER A 74 -14.66 29.14 -45.78
N PHE A 75 -15.53 28.15 -45.58
CA PHE A 75 -16.53 27.73 -46.55
C PHE A 75 -17.92 28.06 -46.00
N SER A 76 -18.77 28.65 -46.82
CA SER A 76 -20.11 29.06 -46.39
C SER A 76 -21.17 28.55 -47.36
N VAL A 77 -22.19 27.87 -46.82
CA VAL A 77 -23.37 27.40 -47.55
C VAL A 77 -24.50 28.42 -47.38
N PRO A 78 -25.28 28.73 -48.45
CA PRO A 78 -26.44 29.63 -48.36
C PRO A 78 -27.53 29.11 -47.41
N PRO A 79 -28.48 29.96 -46.99
CA PRO A 79 -29.63 29.51 -46.20
C PRO A 79 -30.47 28.47 -46.93
N ILE A 80 -30.86 27.42 -46.19
CA ILE A 80 -31.61 26.26 -46.68
C ILE A 80 -33.02 26.31 -46.06
N GLU A 81 -34.07 26.10 -46.87
CA GLU A 81 -35.47 26.19 -46.39
C GLU A 81 -35.77 25.00 -45.46
N GLY A 82 -36.19 25.27 -44.22
CA GLY A 82 -36.47 24.26 -43.22
C GLY A 82 -35.49 24.19 -42.04
N SER A 83 -34.30 24.80 -42.13
CA SER A 83 -33.24 24.74 -41.10
C SER A 83 -33.68 25.27 -39.72
N SER A 84 -34.73 26.10 -39.65
CA SER A 84 -35.29 26.57 -38.37
C SER A 84 -36.14 25.53 -37.63
N GLN A 85 -36.43 24.40 -38.26
CA GLN A 85 -37.17 23.27 -37.68
C GLN A 85 -36.24 22.12 -37.21
N GLY A 86 -34.95 22.21 -37.51
CA GLY A 86 -33.93 21.21 -37.21
C GLY A 86 -33.00 21.00 -38.41
N PHE A 87 -31.82 20.40 -38.18
CA PHE A 87 -30.91 19.96 -39.23
C PHE A 87 -29.96 18.86 -38.75
N SER A 88 -29.39 18.13 -39.70
CA SER A 88 -28.20 17.29 -39.55
C SER A 88 -27.12 17.71 -40.55
N ILE A 89 -25.86 17.47 -40.19
CA ILE A 89 -24.66 17.66 -41.00
C ILE A 89 -23.80 16.41 -40.82
N THR A 90 -23.35 15.82 -41.92
CA THR A 90 -22.33 14.77 -41.92
C THR A 90 -21.24 15.12 -42.92
N PHE A 91 -19.98 14.82 -42.61
CA PHE A 91 -18.86 14.94 -43.55
C PHE A 91 -17.67 14.10 -43.10
N ASP A 92 -16.84 13.70 -44.07
CA ASP A 92 -15.52 13.13 -43.82
C ASP A 92 -14.51 14.27 -43.65
N TYR A 93 -13.51 14.08 -42.79
CA TYR A 93 -12.41 15.03 -42.65
C TYR A 93 -11.04 14.34 -42.63
N GLU A 94 -10.01 15.09 -42.99
CA GLU A 94 -8.60 14.73 -42.77
C GLU A 94 -7.89 15.96 -42.19
N LEU A 95 -7.33 15.81 -40.99
CA LEU A 95 -6.43 16.76 -40.36
C LEU A 95 -5.01 16.23 -40.46
N PHE A 96 -4.05 17.09 -40.79
CA PHE A 96 -2.65 16.72 -40.94
C PHE A 96 -1.71 17.83 -40.47
N ASP A 97 -0.75 17.49 -39.61
CA ASP A 97 0.44 18.31 -39.34
C ASP A 97 1.68 17.58 -39.89
N SER A 98 2.67 18.32 -40.42
CA SER A 98 3.94 17.76 -40.89
C SER A 98 5.09 18.06 -39.92
N THR A 99 5.79 16.97 -39.53
CA THR A 99 6.76 16.92 -38.43
C THR A 99 7.67 18.15 -38.37
N GLY A 100 7.45 18.98 -37.36
CA GLY A 100 7.58 20.42 -37.50
C GLY A 100 8.60 21.11 -36.58
N ALA A 101 8.25 22.34 -36.23
CA ALA A 101 8.91 23.17 -35.22
C ALA A 101 7.95 24.24 -34.63
N ASN A 102 6.67 24.11 -34.95
CA ASN A 102 5.53 24.82 -34.37
C ASN A 102 4.41 23.79 -34.39
N ASP A 103 3.74 23.64 -33.26
CA ASP A 103 2.71 22.63 -32.99
C ASP A 103 1.46 22.85 -33.86
N PRO A 104 0.50 21.90 -33.88
CA PRO A 104 -0.85 22.11 -34.38
C PRO A 104 -1.50 23.37 -33.79
N ALA A 105 -2.10 24.19 -34.65
CA ALA A 105 -2.95 25.33 -34.33
C ALA A 105 -3.52 26.00 -35.62
N ASP A 106 -4.60 26.78 -35.55
CA ASP A 106 -5.31 27.18 -34.33
C ASP A 106 -6.63 26.43 -34.12
N GLY A 107 -7.17 25.81 -35.17
CA GLY A 107 -8.38 25.00 -35.09
C GLY A 107 -9.45 25.41 -36.10
N PHE A 108 -10.68 24.94 -35.86
CA PHE A 108 -11.83 25.22 -36.71
C PHE A 108 -13.17 25.10 -35.98
N SER A 109 -14.22 25.57 -36.64
CA SER A 109 -15.60 25.42 -36.17
C SER A 109 -16.63 25.34 -37.29
N ILE A 110 -17.73 24.66 -37.00
CA ILE A 110 -18.94 24.58 -37.83
C ILE A 110 -20.00 25.45 -37.17
N ASN A 111 -20.58 26.39 -37.92
CA ASN A 111 -21.42 27.45 -37.36
C ASN A 111 -22.77 27.53 -38.07
N TYR A 112 -23.87 27.64 -37.31
CA TYR A 112 -25.21 27.91 -37.83
C TYR A 112 -25.78 29.18 -37.19
N GLY A 113 -25.97 30.25 -37.98
CA GLY A 113 -26.34 31.57 -37.43
C GLY A 113 -26.65 32.66 -38.45
N ASP A 114 -26.94 33.87 -37.95
CA ASP A 114 -27.22 35.07 -38.76
C ASP A 114 -25.96 35.78 -39.30
N ALA A 115 -24.81 35.09 -39.27
CA ALA A 115 -23.58 35.49 -39.92
C ALA A 115 -23.79 35.74 -41.43
N ALA A 116 -22.94 36.57 -42.03
CA ALA A 116 -23.03 36.84 -43.46
C ALA A 116 -22.37 35.72 -44.28
N LEU A 117 -23.00 35.27 -45.38
CA LEU A 117 -22.39 34.34 -46.33
C LEU A 117 -20.99 34.83 -46.76
N GLY A 118 -19.97 34.03 -46.49
CA GLY A 118 -18.56 34.35 -46.74
C GLY A 118 -17.87 35.17 -45.64
N GLU A 119 -18.47 35.31 -44.45
CA GLU A 119 -17.77 35.71 -43.24
C GLU A 119 -16.70 34.66 -42.88
N LEU A 120 -15.58 35.09 -42.28
CA LEU A 120 -14.43 34.21 -42.03
C LEU A 120 -14.51 33.46 -40.69
N GLY A 121 -15.48 33.80 -39.83
CA GLY A 121 -15.61 33.28 -38.47
C GLY A 121 -14.44 33.67 -37.55
N SER A 122 -14.32 32.95 -36.45
CA SER A 122 -13.26 33.07 -35.45
C SER A 122 -12.42 31.79 -35.34
N ALA A 123 -12.55 30.87 -36.30
CA ALA A 123 -11.96 29.53 -36.34
C ALA A 123 -12.33 28.72 -35.09
N GLU A 124 -11.37 28.33 -34.26
CA GLU A 124 -11.59 27.64 -32.99
C GLU A 124 -12.68 28.32 -32.12
N GLU A 125 -12.63 29.64 -31.93
CA GLU A 125 -13.63 30.42 -31.17
C GLU A 125 -14.94 30.74 -31.96
N GLY A 126 -15.41 29.82 -32.82
CA GLY A 126 -16.75 29.88 -33.42
C GLY A 126 -17.09 31.19 -34.18
N MET A 127 -18.15 31.87 -33.72
CA MET A 127 -18.54 33.20 -34.17
C MET A 127 -18.66 34.16 -32.99
N ASN A 128 -17.95 35.30 -33.05
CA ASN A 128 -18.08 36.33 -32.01
C ASN A 128 -19.21 37.35 -32.33
N ALA A 129 -19.65 38.07 -31.29
CA ALA A 129 -20.79 39.01 -31.34
C ALA A 129 -20.62 40.27 -32.24
N ASN A 130 -19.60 40.32 -33.10
CA ASN A 130 -19.48 41.30 -34.19
C ASN A 130 -19.81 40.70 -35.57
N GLN A 131 -19.83 39.37 -35.69
CA GLN A 131 -20.07 38.59 -36.91
C GLN A 131 -21.51 38.08 -36.95
N ALA A 132 -21.98 37.50 -35.85
CA ALA A 132 -23.35 37.06 -35.63
C ALA A 132 -23.98 37.73 -34.40
N THR A 133 -25.30 37.64 -34.28
CA THR A 133 -26.09 37.88 -33.06
C THR A 133 -26.86 36.65 -32.60
N GLU A 134 -27.15 35.70 -33.47
CA GLU A 134 -27.66 34.36 -33.14
C GLU A 134 -26.72 33.33 -33.80
N ASN A 135 -26.10 32.42 -33.04
CA ASN A 135 -25.23 31.37 -33.57
C ASN A 135 -25.23 30.12 -32.66
N ILE A 136 -25.13 28.94 -33.26
CA ILE A 136 -24.62 27.72 -32.61
C ILE A 136 -23.25 27.43 -33.24
N SER A 137 -22.25 27.18 -32.40
CA SER A 137 -20.90 26.81 -32.81
C SER A 137 -20.60 25.39 -32.35
N PHE A 138 -19.95 24.62 -33.22
CA PHE A 138 -19.35 23.32 -32.93
C PHE A 138 -17.86 23.49 -33.18
N GLU A 139 -17.04 23.37 -32.15
CA GLU A 139 -15.70 23.94 -32.08
C GLU A 139 -14.66 22.84 -31.79
N VAL A 140 -13.53 22.92 -32.50
CA VAL A 140 -12.42 21.95 -32.43
C VAL A 140 -11.11 22.74 -32.33
N ASP A 141 -10.55 22.81 -31.13
CA ASP A 141 -9.31 23.53 -30.84
C ASP A 141 -8.10 22.58 -30.92
N THR A 142 -7.33 22.72 -31.99
CA THR A 142 -6.10 21.94 -32.21
C THR A 142 -4.88 22.54 -31.51
N TRP A 143 -4.98 23.73 -30.89
CA TRP A 143 -3.82 24.45 -30.40
C TRP A 143 -3.24 23.81 -29.14
N ARG A 144 -2.06 23.19 -29.27
CA ARG A 144 -1.29 22.59 -28.16
C ARG A 144 -0.62 23.64 -27.26
N ASN A 145 -1.40 24.56 -26.71
CA ASN A 145 -0.92 25.69 -25.92
C ASN A 145 -0.91 25.43 -24.40
N GLY A 146 -1.59 24.36 -23.94
CA GLY A 146 -1.69 23.97 -22.53
C GLY A 146 -2.61 24.86 -21.67
N ASP A 147 -3.62 25.49 -22.27
CA ASP A 147 -4.70 26.17 -21.56
C ASP A 147 -5.89 25.23 -21.25
N THR A 148 -6.96 25.78 -20.68
CA THR A 148 -8.12 25.01 -20.20
C THR A 148 -9.18 24.75 -21.27
N GLU A 149 -9.03 25.30 -22.46
CA GLU A 149 -10.04 25.38 -23.52
C GLU A 149 -9.69 24.50 -24.74
N GLN A 150 -8.45 23.97 -24.81
CA GLN A 150 -8.00 22.95 -25.77
C GLN A 150 -8.88 21.67 -25.73
N GLY A 151 -9.51 21.31 -26.86
CA GLY A 151 -10.39 20.14 -26.98
C GLY A 151 -11.56 20.35 -27.97
N VAL A 152 -12.67 19.64 -27.75
CA VAL A 152 -13.91 19.75 -28.54
C VAL A 152 -15.04 20.38 -27.71
N ASN A 153 -15.79 21.32 -28.27
CA ASN A 153 -16.87 22.03 -27.56
C ASN A 153 -18.12 22.34 -28.41
N ILE A 154 -19.23 22.64 -27.73
CA ILE A 154 -20.40 23.32 -28.30
C ILE A 154 -20.54 24.70 -27.62
N SER A 155 -20.58 25.78 -28.39
CA SER A 155 -20.76 27.15 -27.91
C SER A 155 -21.93 27.86 -28.58
N GLY A 156 -22.27 29.10 -28.17
CA GLY A 156 -23.32 29.85 -28.85
C GLY A 156 -23.48 31.33 -28.51
N LEU A 157 -24.27 31.99 -29.36
CA LEU A 157 -24.73 33.38 -29.24
C LEU A 157 -26.25 33.45 -29.25
N SER A 158 -26.83 34.21 -28.31
CA SER A 158 -28.22 34.69 -28.39
C SER A 158 -28.28 36.21 -28.18
N GLY A 159 -28.97 36.93 -29.06
CA GLY A 159 -29.10 38.40 -29.03
C GLY A 159 -27.77 39.18 -29.04
N GLY A 160 -26.67 38.57 -29.47
CA GLY A 160 -25.30 39.11 -29.39
C GLY A 160 -24.65 38.98 -28.01
N VAL A 161 -25.08 38.00 -27.21
CA VAL A 161 -24.49 37.61 -25.92
C VAL A 161 -23.92 36.20 -26.06
N ASN A 162 -22.63 36.02 -25.74
CA ASN A 162 -21.99 34.70 -25.66
C ASN A 162 -22.56 33.93 -24.44
N LEU A 163 -22.92 32.67 -24.66
CA LEU A 163 -23.58 31.78 -23.70
C LEU A 163 -22.58 31.01 -22.81
N GLY A 164 -21.30 30.94 -23.20
CA GLY A 164 -20.25 30.06 -22.68
C GLY A 164 -20.11 28.78 -23.51
N GLU A 165 -19.14 27.93 -23.18
CA GLU A 165 -19.23 26.51 -23.53
C GLU A 165 -20.51 25.91 -22.91
N LEU A 166 -21.27 25.16 -23.72
CA LEU A 166 -22.49 24.47 -23.35
C LEU A 166 -22.23 22.98 -23.09
N ALA A 167 -21.25 22.42 -23.80
CA ALA A 167 -20.60 21.13 -23.54
C ALA A 167 -19.14 21.23 -23.99
N PHE A 168 -18.24 20.50 -23.32
CA PHE A 168 -16.79 20.53 -23.56
C PHE A 168 -16.13 19.23 -23.08
N THR A 169 -15.17 18.73 -23.86
CA THR A 169 -14.24 17.66 -23.52
C THR A 169 -12.84 18.19 -23.77
N ASN A 170 -12.03 18.32 -22.72
CA ASN A 170 -10.65 18.77 -22.81
C ASN A 170 -9.75 17.63 -23.28
N GLY A 171 -8.81 17.91 -24.18
CA GLY A 171 -7.84 16.92 -24.64
C GLY A 171 -7.07 17.37 -25.89
N VAL A 172 -6.11 16.55 -26.32
CA VAL A 172 -5.34 16.80 -27.54
C VAL A 172 -6.18 16.36 -28.74
N ILE A 173 -6.28 17.20 -29.77
CA ILE A 173 -7.00 16.87 -31.01
C ILE A 173 -6.08 16.25 -32.07
N LEU A 174 -4.83 16.73 -32.14
CA LEU A 174 -3.83 16.38 -33.15
C LEU A 174 -2.41 16.53 -32.57
N ASP A 175 -1.52 15.59 -32.90
CA ASP A 175 -0.10 15.60 -32.54
C ASP A 175 0.83 16.11 -33.68
N ASP A 176 2.06 16.52 -33.34
CA ASP A 176 3.05 17.00 -34.31
C ASP A 176 3.45 15.86 -35.28
N GLY A 177 3.27 16.09 -36.58
CA GLY A 177 3.52 15.09 -37.61
C GLY A 177 2.42 14.03 -37.80
N GLN A 178 1.30 14.13 -37.09
CA GLN A 178 0.20 13.17 -37.18
C GLN A 178 -0.73 13.46 -38.37
N THR A 179 -1.36 12.41 -38.89
CA THR A 179 -2.58 12.50 -39.73
C THR A 179 -3.71 11.82 -38.97
N VAL A 180 -4.87 12.48 -38.88
CA VAL A 180 -6.10 11.89 -38.34
C VAL A 180 -7.26 12.12 -39.30
N SER A 181 -8.19 11.17 -39.35
CA SER A 181 -9.31 11.20 -40.30
C SER A 181 -10.46 10.35 -39.82
N GLY A 182 -11.68 10.82 -40.06
CA GLY A 182 -12.91 10.09 -39.77
C GLY A 182 -14.12 10.94 -40.14
N THR A 183 -15.22 10.73 -39.43
CA THR A 183 -16.50 11.42 -39.66
C THR A 183 -16.75 12.51 -38.62
N MET A 184 -17.54 13.51 -39.00
CA MET A 184 -18.18 14.43 -38.05
C MET A 184 -19.69 14.41 -38.26
N GLU A 185 -20.43 14.13 -37.19
CA GLU A 185 -21.89 14.11 -37.15
C GLU A 185 -22.38 15.24 -36.23
N ILE A 186 -23.07 16.22 -36.81
CA ILE A 186 -23.63 17.34 -36.08
C ILE A 186 -25.13 17.37 -36.31
N SER A 187 -25.92 17.54 -35.26
CA SER A 187 -27.36 17.78 -35.39
C SER A 187 -27.86 18.85 -34.43
N TRP A 188 -29.01 19.41 -34.76
CA TRP A 188 -29.74 20.28 -33.84
C TRP A 188 -31.24 20.15 -34.06
N ASP A 189 -31.97 19.87 -32.99
CA ASP A 189 -33.44 19.87 -32.96
C ASP A 189 -33.96 20.95 -31.98
N PRO A 190 -34.96 21.77 -32.36
CA PRO A 190 -35.51 22.85 -31.55
C PRO A 190 -36.27 22.42 -30.27
N SER A 191 -36.36 21.13 -29.99
CA SER A 191 -37.03 20.55 -28.82
C SER A 191 -36.13 19.64 -27.97
N LEU A 192 -35.05 19.11 -28.53
CA LEU A 192 -34.07 18.26 -27.83
C LEU A 192 -32.79 19.04 -27.46
N GLY A 193 -32.13 19.69 -28.43
CA GLY A 193 -30.83 20.34 -28.23
C GLY A 193 -29.92 20.22 -29.46
N ALA A 194 -28.63 20.52 -29.27
CA ALA A 194 -27.57 20.26 -30.24
C ALA A 194 -26.84 18.95 -29.89
N SER A 195 -26.49 18.14 -30.90
CA SER A 195 -25.56 17.03 -30.75
C SER A 195 -24.34 17.22 -31.65
N PHE A 196 -23.20 16.68 -31.22
CA PHE A 196 -21.93 16.69 -31.94
C PHE A 196 -21.16 15.43 -31.58
N LYS A 197 -20.97 14.55 -32.56
CA LYS A 197 -20.11 13.38 -32.48
C LYS A 197 -18.99 13.50 -33.52
N THR A 198 -17.80 13.04 -33.18
CA THR A 198 -16.69 12.85 -34.13
C THR A 198 -16.16 11.43 -34.01
N THR A 199 -15.38 11.00 -35.01
CA THR A 199 -14.60 9.76 -34.94
C THR A 199 -13.18 9.99 -35.43
N GLY A 200 -12.20 9.46 -34.71
CA GLY A 200 -10.80 9.41 -35.12
C GLY A 200 -9.96 10.65 -34.75
N LEU A 201 -10.44 11.57 -33.91
CA LEU A 201 -9.57 12.56 -33.25
C LEU A 201 -8.87 11.93 -32.04
N ASN A 202 -7.73 12.49 -31.61
CA ASN A 202 -7.09 12.07 -30.34
C ASN A 202 -7.95 12.44 -29.10
N THR A 203 -9.03 13.21 -29.29
CA THR A 203 -10.10 13.45 -28.32
C THR A 203 -11.37 13.75 -29.10
N ASP A 204 -12.22 12.73 -29.24
CA ASP A 204 -13.48 12.83 -29.96
C ASP A 204 -14.61 13.49 -29.13
N ALA A 205 -15.62 14.01 -29.82
CA ALA A 205 -16.87 14.45 -29.22
C ALA A 205 -17.89 13.30 -29.16
N ASP A 206 -18.66 13.22 -28.08
CA ASP A 206 -20.00 12.60 -28.06
C ASP A 206 -20.95 13.44 -27.19
N PHE A 207 -21.28 14.63 -27.69
CA PHE A 207 -22.23 15.51 -27.04
C PHE A 207 -23.63 15.23 -27.56
N GLN A 208 -24.56 14.90 -26.66
CA GLN A 208 -25.93 14.53 -27.03
C GLN A 208 -26.98 15.47 -26.42
N ASN A 209 -27.81 16.07 -27.27
CA ASN A 209 -29.00 16.86 -26.89
C ASN A 209 -28.71 18.03 -25.92
N VAL A 210 -27.63 18.76 -26.16
CA VAL A 210 -27.18 19.91 -25.36
C VAL A 210 -28.13 21.10 -25.52
N GLU A 211 -28.67 21.62 -24.42
CA GLU A 211 -29.57 22.79 -24.45
C GLU A 211 -28.81 24.05 -24.92
N VAL A 212 -29.33 24.74 -25.94
CA VAL A 212 -28.80 26.03 -26.42
C VAL A 212 -29.76 27.17 -26.00
N PRO A 213 -29.55 27.85 -24.86
CA PRO A 213 -30.59 28.69 -24.27
C PRO A 213 -30.87 30.00 -25.03
N ASP A 214 -32.16 30.34 -25.16
CA ASP A 214 -32.65 31.58 -25.80
C ASP A 214 -32.20 31.82 -27.27
N PHE A 215 -31.58 30.84 -27.95
CA PHE A 215 -31.23 30.93 -29.39
C PHE A 215 -32.47 31.08 -30.29
N ILE A 216 -32.39 31.94 -31.31
CA ILE A 216 -33.50 32.21 -32.24
C ILE A 216 -33.18 31.64 -33.64
N PRO A 217 -33.68 30.44 -33.99
CA PRO A 217 -33.44 29.81 -35.28
C PRO A 217 -34.19 30.50 -36.44
N SER A 218 -33.67 30.41 -37.66
CA SER A 218 -34.27 31.01 -38.86
C SER A 218 -33.80 30.37 -40.17
N ASP A 219 -34.71 30.12 -41.12
CA ASP A 219 -34.39 29.67 -42.49
C ASP A 219 -33.63 30.74 -43.33
N ASP A 220 -33.36 31.93 -42.75
CA ASP A 220 -32.48 32.96 -43.31
C ASP A 220 -31.01 32.83 -42.81
N HIS A 221 -30.69 31.88 -41.92
CA HIS A 221 -29.33 31.62 -41.38
C HIS A 221 -28.43 30.87 -42.36
N THR A 222 -27.11 31.04 -42.25
CA THR A 222 -26.10 30.31 -43.06
C THR A 222 -25.37 29.26 -42.24
N PHE A 223 -24.89 28.21 -42.91
CA PHE A 223 -23.89 27.30 -42.36
C PHE A 223 -22.48 27.78 -42.78
N ILE A 224 -21.55 27.91 -41.82
CA ILE A 224 -20.18 28.39 -42.07
C ILE A 224 -19.16 27.50 -41.35
N PHE A 225 -18.30 26.88 -42.13
CA PHE A 225 -17.08 26.20 -41.68
C PHE A 225 -15.97 27.26 -41.65
N SER A 226 -15.35 27.49 -40.49
CA SER A 226 -14.33 28.51 -40.25
C SER A 226 -13.07 27.84 -39.73
N ALA A 227 -11.89 28.14 -40.29
CA ALA A 227 -10.63 27.51 -39.87
C ALA A 227 -9.42 28.44 -40.03
N ARG A 228 -8.35 28.22 -39.27
CA ARG A 228 -7.19 29.11 -39.22
C ARG A 228 -5.86 28.40 -38.99
N VAL A 229 -4.81 28.91 -39.66
CA VAL A 229 -3.39 28.73 -39.31
C VAL A 229 -2.72 30.09 -39.07
N GLY A 230 -2.38 30.38 -37.82
CA GLY A 230 -1.84 31.66 -37.35
C GLY A 230 -0.31 31.79 -37.42
N GLY A 231 0.38 30.73 -37.83
CA GLY A 231 1.84 30.58 -37.73
C GLY A 231 2.27 29.20 -37.23
N ALA A 232 1.32 28.45 -36.68
CA ALA A 232 1.31 27.02 -36.49
C ALA A 232 1.12 26.25 -37.81
N ASN A 233 1.15 24.92 -37.71
CA ASN A 233 1.03 23.98 -38.82
C ASN A 233 -0.30 23.19 -38.75
N GLN A 234 -1.14 23.22 -39.77
CA GLN A 234 -2.08 22.12 -40.08
C GLN A 234 -2.75 22.29 -41.45
N ASP A 235 -2.94 21.19 -42.16
CA ASP A 235 -3.95 21.02 -43.20
C ASP A 235 -5.28 20.54 -42.57
N LEU A 236 -6.39 21.00 -43.16
CA LEU A 236 -7.75 20.53 -42.88
C LEU A 236 -8.43 20.33 -44.23
N PHE A 237 -8.79 19.09 -44.53
CA PHE A 237 -9.65 18.72 -45.65
C PHE A 237 -11.03 18.31 -45.14
N ILE A 238 -12.05 18.65 -45.91
CA ILE A 238 -13.45 18.23 -45.74
C ILE A 238 -13.89 17.58 -47.05
N ASP A 239 -14.59 16.45 -46.97
CA ASP A 239 -15.19 15.77 -48.11
C ASP A 239 -16.54 15.13 -47.75
N ASN A 240 -17.28 14.64 -48.75
CA ASN A 240 -18.59 13.99 -48.63
C ASN A 240 -19.62 14.76 -47.77
N LEU A 241 -19.51 16.10 -47.75
CA LEU A 241 -20.36 16.95 -46.93
C LEU A 241 -21.84 16.85 -47.34
N ILE A 242 -22.70 16.55 -46.38
CA ILE A 242 -24.15 16.56 -46.48
C ILE A 242 -24.69 17.48 -45.37
N ILE A 243 -25.66 18.34 -45.70
CA ILE A 243 -26.46 19.12 -44.76
C ILE A 243 -27.92 18.91 -45.13
N SER A 244 -28.70 18.27 -44.25
CA SER A 244 -30.14 18.02 -44.43
C SER A 244 -30.93 18.84 -43.42
N THR A 245 -32.02 19.47 -43.88
CA THR A 245 -32.74 20.47 -43.06
C THR A 245 -34.25 20.25 -43.01
N GLY A 246 -34.84 20.56 -41.85
CA GLY A 246 -36.20 20.13 -41.48
C GLY A 246 -36.20 18.80 -40.72
N PRO A 247 -37.36 18.38 -40.16
CA PRO A 247 -37.52 17.02 -39.66
C PRO A 247 -37.50 16.04 -40.83
N ASP A 248 -36.90 14.86 -40.63
CA ASP A 248 -36.73 13.87 -41.69
C ASP A 248 -38.04 13.45 -42.36
N GLY A 249 -37.96 13.30 -43.68
CA GLY A 249 -39.02 12.80 -44.53
C GLY A 249 -39.11 11.28 -44.53
N ASP A 250 -40.29 10.82 -44.93
CA ASP A 250 -40.68 9.44 -45.26
C ASP A 250 -41.62 9.66 -46.47
N ASP A 251 -41.05 9.63 -47.69
CA ASP A 251 -41.73 10.13 -48.91
C ASP A 251 -42.74 9.14 -49.51
N ASP A 252 -42.67 7.85 -49.15
CA ASP A 252 -43.59 6.81 -49.64
C ASP A 252 -44.49 6.15 -48.56
N GLU A 253 -44.38 6.58 -47.30
CA GLU A 253 -45.20 6.22 -46.12
C GLU A 253 -44.95 4.80 -45.57
N ASP A 254 -43.69 4.35 -45.51
CA ASP A 254 -43.29 2.98 -45.12
C ASP A 254 -42.76 2.85 -43.68
N GLY A 255 -41.96 3.81 -43.22
CA GLY A 255 -41.43 3.86 -41.85
C GLY A 255 -39.95 4.22 -41.74
N LEU A 256 -39.15 4.03 -42.80
CA LEU A 256 -37.77 4.50 -42.85
C LEU A 256 -37.69 6.03 -43.05
N PRO A 257 -36.65 6.71 -42.56
CA PRO A 257 -36.34 8.08 -42.95
C PRO A 257 -35.60 8.13 -44.29
N ASN A 258 -36.01 9.03 -45.20
CA ASN A 258 -35.35 9.34 -46.47
C ASN A 258 -33.81 9.51 -46.34
N SER A 259 -33.36 10.07 -45.21
CA SER A 259 -31.95 10.34 -44.90
C SER A 259 -31.15 9.08 -44.57
N TYR A 260 -31.75 8.11 -43.88
CA TYR A 260 -31.17 6.79 -43.64
C TYR A 260 -31.15 5.97 -44.94
N GLU A 261 -32.24 6.00 -45.71
CA GLU A 261 -32.32 5.29 -47.00
C GLU A 261 -31.25 5.75 -47.99
N ILE A 262 -31.06 7.06 -48.13
CA ILE A 262 -30.03 7.63 -49.03
C ILE A 262 -28.61 7.35 -48.51
N ALA A 263 -28.40 7.29 -47.19
CA ALA A 263 -27.10 6.97 -46.61
C ALA A 263 -26.68 5.52 -46.87
N ASN A 264 -27.65 4.60 -46.86
CA ASN A 264 -27.44 3.16 -47.05
C ASN A 264 -27.96 2.67 -48.42
N ASP A 265 -27.68 3.42 -49.50
CA ASP A 265 -27.89 3.05 -50.92
C ASP A 265 -29.31 2.52 -51.32
N LEU A 266 -30.35 2.76 -50.50
CA LEU A 266 -31.77 2.42 -50.73
C LEU A 266 -32.46 3.48 -51.64
N ASP A 267 -33.73 3.25 -52.01
CA ASP A 267 -34.50 4.13 -52.93
C ASP A 267 -35.76 4.68 -52.22
N PRO A 268 -35.74 5.92 -51.67
CA PRO A 268 -36.84 6.54 -50.88
C PRO A 268 -38.07 6.96 -51.72
N ASP A 269 -38.33 6.22 -52.80
CA ASP A 269 -39.45 6.34 -53.74
C ASP A 269 -40.07 4.93 -54.01
N ASP A 270 -39.56 3.83 -53.39
CA ASP A 270 -40.03 2.43 -53.55
C ASP A 270 -39.89 1.52 -52.29
N ALA A 271 -40.82 1.67 -51.35
CA ALA A 271 -41.17 0.82 -50.19
C ALA A 271 -41.44 -0.68 -50.47
N THR A 272 -40.82 -1.30 -51.47
CA THR A 272 -41.05 -2.71 -51.83
C THR A 272 -39.81 -3.47 -52.28
N GLY A 273 -39.59 -4.62 -51.65
CA GLY A 273 -38.43 -5.46 -51.91
C GLY A 273 -37.22 -4.92 -51.17
N ASP A 274 -36.05 -5.11 -51.77
CA ASP A 274 -34.72 -4.84 -51.22
C ASP A 274 -34.55 -3.40 -50.68
N ASN A 275 -35.39 -2.45 -51.11
CA ASN A 275 -35.32 -1.04 -50.69
C ASN A 275 -36.16 -0.68 -49.44
N GLY A 276 -37.29 -1.35 -49.19
CA GLY A 276 -38.27 -0.89 -48.18
C GLY A 276 -38.03 -1.47 -46.78
N ALA A 277 -38.76 -0.99 -45.77
CA ALA A 277 -38.64 -1.37 -44.36
C ALA A 277 -38.66 -2.87 -44.04
N GLU A 278 -39.35 -3.71 -44.83
CA GLU A 278 -39.33 -5.19 -44.72
C GLU A 278 -38.53 -5.84 -45.88
N GLY A 279 -37.49 -5.14 -46.35
CA GLY A 279 -36.41 -5.61 -47.23
C GLY A 279 -35.26 -6.24 -46.45
N ASP A 280 -34.41 -7.00 -47.13
CA ASP A 280 -33.34 -7.86 -46.60
C ASP A 280 -32.30 -7.94 -47.75
N PRO A 281 -31.34 -6.99 -47.83
CA PRO A 281 -30.63 -6.72 -49.10
C PRO A 281 -29.38 -7.58 -49.32
N ASP A 282 -28.66 -7.94 -48.26
CA ASP A 282 -27.46 -8.80 -48.28
C ASP A 282 -27.77 -10.27 -47.98
N GLY A 283 -28.76 -10.55 -47.12
CA GLY A 283 -29.26 -11.88 -46.80
C GLY A 283 -28.95 -12.40 -45.40
N ASP A 284 -28.65 -11.53 -44.43
CA ASP A 284 -28.32 -11.91 -43.05
C ASP A 284 -29.53 -12.53 -42.31
N GLY A 285 -30.60 -11.77 -42.11
CA GLY A 285 -31.78 -12.16 -41.33
C GLY A 285 -32.57 -11.02 -40.67
N PHE A 286 -32.00 -9.83 -40.52
CA PHE A 286 -32.68 -8.58 -40.18
C PHE A 286 -33.46 -8.03 -41.39
N SER A 287 -34.04 -6.84 -41.22
CA SER A 287 -34.64 -6.07 -42.29
C SER A 287 -34.39 -4.58 -42.10
N ASN A 288 -34.52 -3.78 -43.17
CA ASN A 288 -34.07 -2.37 -43.20
C ASN A 288 -34.58 -1.52 -42.00
N ILE A 289 -35.71 -1.89 -41.37
CA ILE A 289 -36.22 -1.26 -40.14
C ILE A 289 -35.61 -1.80 -38.84
N ASP A 290 -35.23 -3.07 -38.76
CA ASP A 290 -34.47 -3.67 -37.66
C ASP A 290 -33.03 -3.14 -37.67
N GLU A 291 -32.38 -3.07 -38.85
CA GLU A 291 -31.05 -2.43 -39.02
C GLU A 291 -31.11 -0.94 -38.65
N TYR A 292 -32.18 -0.22 -38.98
CA TYR A 292 -32.40 1.16 -38.52
C TYR A 292 -32.63 1.28 -36.99
N GLU A 293 -33.33 0.34 -36.35
CA GLU A 293 -33.54 0.36 -34.89
C GLU A 293 -32.26 -0.03 -34.11
N ASN A 294 -31.40 -0.91 -34.65
CA ASN A 294 -30.13 -1.31 -34.03
C ASN A 294 -28.94 -0.39 -34.42
N LYS A 295 -29.04 0.34 -35.54
CA LYS A 295 -28.02 1.19 -36.19
C LYS A 295 -26.98 0.43 -37.05
N THR A 296 -27.29 -0.79 -37.47
CA THR A 296 -26.39 -1.60 -38.31
C THR A 296 -26.61 -1.32 -39.81
N ASN A 297 -25.83 -1.97 -40.69
CA ASN A 297 -25.69 -1.59 -42.09
C ASN A 297 -26.43 -2.55 -43.05
N PRO A 298 -27.55 -2.13 -43.70
CA PRO A 298 -28.38 -2.99 -44.55
C PRO A 298 -27.75 -3.38 -45.91
N GLN A 299 -26.43 -3.32 -46.04
CA GLN A 299 -25.66 -3.92 -47.14
C GLN A 299 -24.42 -4.70 -46.66
N ASN A 300 -24.21 -4.83 -45.36
CA ASN A 300 -23.10 -5.55 -44.77
C ASN A 300 -23.61 -6.47 -43.64
N PRO A 301 -23.74 -7.79 -43.88
CA PRO A 301 -24.45 -8.74 -43.02
C PRO A 301 -23.64 -9.19 -41.78
N ASP A 302 -22.74 -8.33 -41.31
CA ASP A 302 -21.54 -8.59 -40.49
C ASP A 302 -20.91 -7.20 -40.24
N THR A 303 -21.62 -6.36 -39.46
CA THR A 303 -21.45 -4.89 -39.49
C THR A 303 -20.11 -4.40 -38.95
N ASP A 304 -19.58 -4.98 -37.88
CA ASP A 304 -18.27 -4.63 -37.29
C ASP A 304 -17.12 -5.52 -37.80
N GLY A 305 -17.38 -6.76 -38.20
CA GLY A 305 -16.46 -7.64 -38.91
C GLY A 305 -15.88 -8.80 -38.09
N ASP A 306 -16.51 -9.17 -36.97
CA ASP A 306 -16.08 -10.27 -36.08
C ASP A 306 -16.23 -11.67 -36.74
N GLY A 307 -17.28 -11.84 -37.56
CA GLY A 307 -17.65 -13.10 -38.21
C GLY A 307 -18.98 -13.74 -37.77
N LEU A 308 -19.73 -13.09 -36.87
CA LEU A 308 -21.17 -13.32 -36.66
C LEU A 308 -21.97 -12.69 -37.82
N VAL A 309 -23.25 -12.37 -37.56
CA VAL A 309 -24.14 -11.65 -38.48
C VAL A 309 -25.12 -10.86 -37.63
N ASP A 310 -25.39 -9.60 -37.97
CA ASP A 310 -26.17 -8.65 -37.17
C ASP A 310 -27.42 -9.27 -36.53
N SER A 311 -28.16 -10.12 -37.25
CA SER A 311 -29.42 -10.72 -36.78
C SER A 311 -29.33 -11.84 -35.73
N VAL A 312 -28.14 -12.32 -35.35
CA VAL A 312 -27.97 -13.15 -34.14
C VAL A 312 -27.63 -12.32 -32.90
N GLU A 313 -27.22 -11.08 -33.10
CA GLU A 313 -26.62 -10.20 -32.11
C GLU A 313 -27.65 -9.18 -31.64
N ASN A 314 -28.05 -9.30 -30.38
CA ASN A 314 -29.32 -8.74 -29.92
C ASN A 314 -29.17 -7.81 -28.71
N GLY A 315 -27.94 -7.43 -28.36
CA GLY A 315 -27.61 -6.44 -27.33
C GLY A 315 -28.28 -6.73 -25.99
N SER A 316 -28.36 -8.00 -25.60
CA SER A 316 -29.06 -8.42 -24.37
C SER A 316 -28.15 -8.76 -23.20
N GLY A 317 -26.87 -9.07 -23.44
CA GLY A 317 -25.92 -9.48 -22.40
C GLY A 317 -26.28 -10.80 -21.70
N ASP A 318 -27.01 -11.70 -22.38
CA ASP A 318 -27.46 -13.01 -21.91
C ASP A 318 -27.39 -14.00 -23.13
N TYR A 319 -26.42 -14.92 -23.17
CA TYR A 319 -26.30 -15.90 -24.28
C TYR A 319 -27.42 -16.96 -24.28
N ASP A 320 -28.36 -16.92 -25.25
CA ASP A 320 -29.42 -17.94 -25.45
C ASP A 320 -29.10 -18.92 -26.60
N GLY A 321 -28.00 -18.70 -27.35
CA GLY A 321 -27.44 -19.63 -28.34
C GLY A 321 -26.81 -18.98 -29.57
N PRO A 322 -26.24 -19.76 -30.51
CA PRO A 322 -25.73 -19.26 -31.79
C PRO A 322 -26.85 -18.92 -32.82
N GLU A 323 -28.03 -18.55 -32.33
CA GLU A 323 -29.12 -17.87 -33.05
C GLU A 323 -29.58 -16.62 -32.24
N ALA A 324 -28.86 -16.26 -31.16
CA ALA A 324 -29.13 -15.23 -30.15
C ALA A 324 -27.93 -15.09 -29.16
N THR A 325 -26.80 -14.51 -29.60
CA THR A 325 -25.51 -14.49 -28.85
C THR A 325 -25.51 -13.59 -27.63
N GLY A 326 -26.22 -12.47 -27.67
CA GLY A 326 -26.28 -11.48 -26.58
C GLY A 326 -25.47 -10.20 -26.85
N THR A 327 -24.49 -10.32 -27.75
CA THR A 327 -23.51 -9.34 -28.24
C THR A 327 -24.11 -8.10 -28.93
N ASP A 328 -23.32 -7.03 -29.07
CA ASP A 328 -23.70 -5.76 -29.72
C ASP A 328 -23.07 -5.66 -31.13
N PRO A 329 -23.85 -5.72 -32.24
CA PRO A 329 -23.35 -5.82 -33.64
C PRO A 329 -22.73 -4.52 -34.20
N LEU A 330 -22.04 -3.78 -33.33
CA LEU A 330 -21.33 -2.53 -33.59
C LEU A 330 -19.96 -2.54 -32.86
N ASN A 331 -19.58 -3.67 -32.26
CA ASN A 331 -18.45 -3.82 -31.34
C ASN A 331 -17.99 -5.30 -31.31
N PRO A 332 -16.90 -5.67 -32.01
CA PRO A 332 -16.54 -7.06 -32.33
C PRO A 332 -15.91 -7.87 -31.17
N ASP A 333 -15.95 -7.32 -29.96
CA ASP A 333 -15.44 -7.84 -28.68
C ASP A 333 -16.34 -7.22 -27.60
N THR A 334 -17.43 -7.90 -27.24
CA THR A 334 -18.54 -7.35 -26.45
C THR A 334 -18.18 -7.07 -25.00
N ASP A 335 -17.26 -7.83 -24.39
CA ASP A 335 -16.94 -7.72 -22.97
C ASP A 335 -15.49 -7.30 -22.64
N GLY A 336 -14.62 -7.18 -23.65
CA GLY A 336 -13.31 -6.53 -23.56
C GLY A 336 -12.17 -7.44 -23.12
N ASP A 337 -12.24 -8.75 -23.42
CA ASP A 337 -11.22 -9.72 -23.01
C ASP A 337 -10.11 -9.93 -24.08
N ASN A 338 -10.30 -9.37 -25.27
CA ASN A 338 -9.48 -9.46 -26.49
C ASN A 338 -9.62 -10.77 -27.30
N LEU A 339 -10.64 -11.59 -27.03
CA LEU A 339 -11.24 -12.50 -28.01
C LEU A 339 -12.23 -11.70 -28.89
N ILE A 340 -12.79 -12.35 -29.92
CA ILE A 340 -13.82 -11.73 -30.77
C ILE A 340 -15.08 -12.59 -30.73
N ASP A 341 -16.22 -11.95 -30.60
CA ASP A 341 -17.51 -12.58 -30.29
C ASP A 341 -17.80 -13.84 -31.15
N GLY A 342 -17.43 -13.82 -32.43
CA GLY A 342 -17.62 -14.88 -33.42
C GLY A 342 -16.67 -16.09 -33.35
N VAL A 343 -15.59 -16.06 -32.57
CA VAL A 343 -14.84 -17.30 -32.24
C VAL A 343 -15.44 -18.04 -31.04
N GLU A 344 -16.18 -17.34 -30.19
CA GLU A 344 -16.62 -17.82 -28.89
C GLU A 344 -17.89 -18.67 -28.95
N ASN A 345 -17.98 -19.66 -28.05
CA ASN A 345 -19.14 -20.55 -28.02
C ASN A 345 -19.27 -21.42 -26.76
N PRO A 346 -20.08 -21.04 -25.76
CA PRO A 346 -20.26 -21.80 -24.53
C PRO A 346 -21.13 -23.06 -24.73
N THR A 347 -21.52 -23.37 -25.99
CA THR A 347 -22.23 -24.61 -26.37
C THR A 347 -21.34 -25.67 -27.01
N LEU A 348 -20.10 -25.29 -27.33
CA LEU A 348 -19.06 -26.18 -27.81
C LEU A 348 -18.15 -26.56 -26.64
N SER A 349 -16.84 -26.69 -26.87
CA SER A 349 -15.84 -27.00 -25.84
C SER A 349 -14.48 -26.63 -26.41
N TYR A 350 -13.65 -25.98 -25.59
CA TYR A 350 -12.26 -25.63 -25.86
C TYR A 350 -11.51 -26.67 -26.72
N ASP A 351 -10.85 -26.22 -27.80
CA ASP A 351 -9.96 -27.06 -28.62
C ASP A 351 -8.48 -26.75 -28.33
N PRO A 352 -7.77 -27.55 -27.51
CA PRO A 352 -6.36 -27.33 -27.17
C PRO A 352 -5.37 -27.43 -28.36
N GLU A 353 -5.83 -27.75 -29.57
CA GLU A 353 -4.99 -27.64 -30.77
C GLU A 353 -5.28 -26.40 -31.63
N ASN A 354 -6.32 -25.60 -31.31
CA ASN A 354 -6.69 -24.35 -31.99
C ASN A 354 -7.46 -23.37 -31.04
N PRO A 355 -6.93 -22.96 -29.87
CA PRO A 355 -7.71 -22.22 -28.87
C PRO A 355 -8.21 -20.86 -29.39
N GLU A 356 -7.39 -20.13 -30.16
CA GLU A 356 -7.77 -18.89 -30.88
C GLU A 356 -8.97 -19.06 -31.85
N GLU A 357 -9.25 -20.26 -32.38
CA GLU A 357 -10.41 -20.54 -33.23
C GLU A 357 -11.57 -21.20 -32.44
N GLN A 358 -11.34 -21.58 -31.17
CA GLN A 358 -12.34 -22.23 -30.33
C GLN A 358 -11.96 -22.23 -28.83
N PRO A 359 -12.17 -21.11 -28.12
CA PRO A 359 -11.97 -21.03 -26.67
C PRO A 359 -13.08 -21.78 -25.91
N GLY A 360 -14.34 -21.71 -26.35
CA GLY A 360 -15.48 -22.40 -25.71
C GLY A 360 -16.13 -21.62 -24.57
N THR A 361 -15.80 -20.33 -24.51
CA THR A 361 -16.19 -19.24 -23.60
C THR A 361 -17.50 -18.56 -24.01
N ASP A 362 -18.02 -17.64 -23.20
CA ASP A 362 -19.27 -16.89 -23.42
C ASP A 362 -18.98 -15.39 -23.70
N PRO A 363 -19.26 -14.84 -24.91
CA PRO A 363 -18.90 -13.48 -25.35
C PRO A 363 -19.77 -12.36 -24.70
N ASN A 364 -20.03 -12.51 -23.41
CA ASN A 364 -20.72 -11.56 -22.55
C ASN A 364 -20.09 -11.58 -21.13
N LEU A 365 -18.99 -12.32 -20.94
CA LEU A 365 -18.35 -12.70 -19.68
C LEU A 365 -16.83 -12.86 -19.90
N ASN A 366 -16.12 -11.75 -19.76
CA ASN A 366 -14.64 -11.60 -19.77
C ASN A 366 -13.86 -12.67 -18.97
N ASP A 367 -14.52 -13.29 -18.00
CA ASP A 367 -14.10 -14.43 -17.17
C ASP A 367 -15.26 -15.45 -17.17
N THR A 368 -15.14 -16.53 -17.95
CA THR A 368 -16.22 -17.50 -18.20
C THR A 368 -16.50 -18.41 -17.00
N ASP A 369 -15.48 -18.81 -16.24
CA ASP A 369 -15.62 -19.80 -15.16
C ASP A 369 -15.55 -19.23 -13.73
N GLY A 370 -14.98 -18.04 -13.56
CA GLY A 370 -15.11 -17.18 -12.38
C GLY A 370 -13.91 -17.16 -11.45
N ASP A 371 -12.70 -17.46 -11.94
CA ASP A 371 -11.47 -17.54 -11.12
C ASP A 371 -10.71 -16.20 -10.98
N GLY A 372 -10.92 -15.26 -11.91
CA GLY A 372 -10.31 -13.93 -11.92
C GLY A 372 -9.20 -13.69 -12.95
N PHE A 373 -8.81 -14.68 -13.74
CA PHE A 373 -8.16 -14.44 -15.05
C PHE A 373 -9.21 -14.12 -16.11
N SER A 374 -8.80 -13.50 -17.22
CA SER A 374 -9.69 -13.30 -18.37
C SER A 374 -9.49 -14.37 -19.44
N ASP A 375 -10.56 -14.69 -20.15
CA ASP A 375 -10.63 -15.79 -21.11
C ASP A 375 -9.52 -15.69 -22.19
N GLY A 376 -9.32 -14.50 -22.75
CA GLY A 376 -8.28 -14.16 -23.70
C GLY A 376 -6.86 -14.20 -23.13
N ASN A 377 -6.66 -13.82 -21.86
CA ASN A 377 -5.37 -13.93 -21.17
C ASN A 377 -4.98 -15.40 -20.94
N GLU A 378 -5.95 -16.26 -20.64
CA GLU A 378 -5.75 -17.71 -20.60
C GLU A 378 -5.42 -18.30 -21.97
N VAL A 379 -6.17 -17.92 -23.03
CA VAL A 379 -5.86 -18.35 -24.40
C VAL A 379 -4.45 -17.93 -24.82
N ALA A 380 -4.04 -16.69 -24.51
CA ALA A 380 -2.72 -16.16 -24.80
C ALA A 380 -1.60 -16.86 -24.01
N SER A 381 -1.85 -17.21 -22.74
CA SER A 381 -0.90 -17.95 -21.90
C SER A 381 -0.92 -19.47 -22.10
N GLY A 382 -1.88 -19.99 -22.88
CA GLY A 382 -2.01 -21.40 -23.25
C GLY A 382 -2.74 -22.28 -22.22
N ARG A 383 -3.60 -21.66 -21.40
CA ARG A 383 -4.48 -22.29 -20.41
C ARG A 383 -5.88 -22.57 -21.01
N ASN A 384 -6.91 -22.80 -20.20
CA ASN A 384 -8.22 -23.33 -20.60
C ASN A 384 -9.35 -22.55 -19.89
N PRO A 385 -9.97 -21.55 -20.54
CA PRO A 385 -10.95 -20.63 -19.94
C PRO A 385 -12.35 -21.24 -19.78
N THR A 386 -12.43 -22.42 -19.18
CA THR A 386 -13.68 -23.14 -18.91
C THR A 386 -13.60 -24.12 -17.72
N GLU A 387 -12.47 -24.21 -17.01
CA GLU A 387 -12.23 -25.14 -15.89
C GLU A 387 -11.28 -24.54 -14.82
N GLU A 388 -11.73 -23.55 -14.03
CA GLU A 388 -11.15 -22.99 -12.77
C GLU A 388 -9.66 -23.35 -12.57
N ASP A 389 -8.71 -22.46 -12.90
CA ASP A 389 -7.31 -22.72 -12.58
C ASP A 389 -7.14 -22.89 -11.07
N GLU A 390 -6.21 -23.77 -10.66
CA GLU A 390 -5.70 -23.70 -9.29
C GLU A 390 -4.79 -22.46 -9.22
N VAL A 391 -5.42 -21.30 -8.94
CA VAL A 391 -4.77 -19.99 -8.82
C VAL A 391 -3.55 -20.13 -7.92
N ASP A 392 -2.38 -20.05 -8.55
CA ASP A 392 -1.12 -19.98 -7.84
C ASP A 392 -1.01 -18.58 -7.23
N GLU A 393 -1.58 -18.40 -6.03
CA GLU A 393 -1.49 -17.16 -5.24
C GLU A 393 -0.03 -16.72 -4.98
N SER A 394 0.97 -17.55 -5.30
CA SER A 394 2.40 -17.18 -5.27
C SER A 394 2.92 -16.55 -6.57
N THR A 395 2.23 -16.65 -7.72
CA THR A 395 2.75 -16.23 -9.03
C THR A 395 1.86 -15.21 -9.75
N TYR A 396 2.41 -14.03 -10.01
CA TYR A 396 1.88 -13.02 -10.93
C TYR A 396 2.59 -13.08 -12.28
N VAL A 397 1.85 -13.01 -13.39
CA VAL A 397 2.37 -13.00 -14.76
C VAL A 397 1.69 -11.91 -15.56
N GLN A 398 2.47 -11.13 -16.32
CA GLN A 398 1.95 -10.13 -17.24
C GLN A 398 2.87 -9.98 -18.46
N ASN A 399 2.36 -10.30 -19.65
CA ASN A 399 3.08 -10.14 -20.92
C ASN A 399 2.64 -8.88 -21.69
N PHE A 400 1.55 -8.23 -21.29
CA PHE A 400 0.95 -7.04 -21.92
C PHE A 400 0.46 -7.23 -23.37
N GLU A 401 0.39 -8.47 -23.87
CA GLU A 401 -0.24 -8.79 -25.15
C GLU A 401 -1.78 -8.71 -25.03
N GLY A 402 -2.49 -8.60 -26.15
CA GLY A 402 -3.94 -8.37 -26.17
C GLY A 402 -4.32 -6.91 -25.94
N PHE A 403 -3.93 -6.33 -24.80
CA PHE A 403 -4.29 -4.97 -24.38
C PHE A 403 -4.04 -3.89 -25.45
N SER A 404 -4.99 -2.97 -25.57
CA SER A 404 -4.95 -1.88 -26.55
C SER A 404 -3.83 -0.86 -26.31
N ASN A 405 -3.26 -0.31 -27.39
CA ASN A 405 -2.29 0.79 -27.30
C ASN A 405 -2.89 2.00 -26.57
N GLY A 406 -2.24 2.40 -25.48
CA GLY A 406 -2.70 3.45 -24.58
C GLY A 406 -3.33 2.95 -23.27
N GLU A 407 -3.49 1.64 -23.09
CA GLU A 407 -4.14 1.09 -21.88
C GLU A 407 -3.29 1.28 -20.60
N THR A 408 -3.98 1.51 -19.49
CA THR A 408 -3.44 1.80 -18.15
C THR A 408 -4.14 1.03 -17.01
N ASP A 409 -5.31 0.44 -17.25
CA ASP A 409 -6.01 -0.47 -16.34
C ASP A 409 -6.01 -1.88 -16.95
N LEU A 410 -5.37 -2.84 -16.27
CA LEU A 410 -5.23 -4.22 -16.76
C LEU A 410 -6.28 -5.18 -16.17
N GLY A 411 -7.25 -4.67 -15.40
CA GLY A 411 -8.30 -5.48 -14.74
C GLY A 411 -7.82 -6.27 -13.51
N ASP A 412 -6.57 -6.71 -13.51
CA ASP A 412 -5.89 -7.49 -12.46
C ASP A 412 -5.64 -6.74 -11.13
N GLY A 413 -6.01 -5.45 -11.05
CA GLY A 413 -5.81 -4.60 -9.88
C GLY A 413 -4.40 -4.00 -9.75
N SER A 414 -3.51 -4.25 -10.72
CA SER A 414 -2.27 -3.47 -10.89
C SER A 414 -2.58 -2.02 -11.28
N ILE A 415 -1.58 -1.15 -11.19
CA ILE A 415 -1.71 0.26 -11.59
C ILE A 415 -0.52 0.67 -12.46
N ILE A 416 -0.82 1.05 -13.71
CA ILE A 416 0.08 1.83 -14.56
C ILE A 416 -0.14 3.32 -14.24
N ALA A 417 0.93 4.06 -13.92
CA ALA A 417 0.85 5.42 -13.42
C ALA A 417 1.89 6.38 -14.04
N GLY A 418 1.50 7.64 -14.21
CA GLY A 418 2.34 8.73 -14.69
C GLY A 418 2.30 8.94 -16.21
N ASP A 419 2.41 10.19 -16.65
CA ASP A 419 2.06 10.68 -18.01
C ASP A 419 2.77 9.99 -19.19
N ALA A 420 3.82 9.19 -18.93
CA ALA A 420 4.56 8.43 -19.95
C ALA A 420 4.09 6.99 -20.14
N ALA A 421 3.38 6.43 -19.16
CA ALA A 421 3.21 4.98 -19.03
C ALA A 421 1.89 4.46 -19.58
N SER A 422 1.96 3.41 -20.40
CA SER A 422 0.83 2.65 -20.93
C SER A 422 1.33 1.38 -21.62
N VAL A 423 0.43 0.47 -21.98
CA VAL A 423 0.73 -0.57 -22.98
C VAL A 423 0.82 0.07 -24.38
N GLU A 424 1.77 -0.37 -25.21
CA GLU A 424 1.95 0.01 -26.63
C GLU A 424 2.55 -1.18 -27.41
N ASP A 425 1.91 -1.62 -28.49
CA ASP A 425 2.35 -2.75 -29.32
C ASP A 425 2.65 -4.02 -28.48
N GLY A 426 1.70 -4.40 -27.62
CA GLY A 426 1.75 -5.61 -26.78
C GLY A 426 2.76 -5.58 -25.62
N ARG A 427 3.27 -4.40 -25.24
CA ARG A 427 4.34 -4.25 -24.22
C ARG A 427 4.13 -3.01 -23.36
N LEU A 428 4.50 -3.07 -22.08
CA LEU A 428 4.44 -1.92 -21.18
C LEU A 428 5.58 -0.94 -21.48
N ILE A 429 5.25 0.30 -21.82
CA ILE A 429 6.19 1.41 -21.83
C ILE A 429 6.08 2.17 -20.51
N LEU A 430 7.22 2.45 -19.86
CA LEU A 430 7.29 3.34 -18.69
C LEU A 430 7.94 4.69 -19.00
N THR A 431 8.89 4.77 -19.95
CA THR A 431 9.44 6.05 -20.40
C THR A 431 9.42 6.17 -21.91
N ARG A 432 9.30 7.41 -22.43
CA ARG A 432 9.21 7.72 -23.86
C ARG A 432 10.31 8.72 -24.26
N ASP A 433 11.09 8.41 -25.29
CA ASP A 433 12.25 9.19 -25.70
C ASP A 433 11.89 10.64 -26.11
N GLY A 434 12.68 11.60 -25.62
CA GLY A 434 12.51 13.03 -25.84
C GLY A 434 11.29 13.65 -25.12
N GLN A 435 10.45 12.85 -24.47
CA GLN A 435 9.23 13.32 -23.80
C GLN A 435 9.48 13.47 -22.30
N GLY A 436 9.74 14.70 -21.85
CA GLY A 436 10.09 15.03 -20.46
C GLY A 436 8.90 14.96 -19.48
N LEU A 437 8.26 13.80 -19.39
CA LEU A 437 6.96 13.54 -18.76
C LEU A 437 7.03 13.27 -17.25
N GLY A 438 8.20 13.44 -16.62
CA GLY A 438 8.34 13.34 -15.17
C GLY A 438 8.61 11.91 -14.70
N PHE A 439 7.82 11.41 -13.75
CA PHE A 439 7.94 10.07 -13.17
C PHE A 439 6.78 9.20 -13.62
N SER A 440 7.03 7.89 -13.67
CA SER A 440 6.06 6.85 -14.00
C SER A 440 6.31 5.60 -13.15
N SER A 441 5.30 4.77 -12.99
CA SER A 441 5.47 3.45 -12.39
C SER A 441 4.47 2.42 -12.91
N PHE A 442 4.82 1.15 -12.71
CA PHE A 442 3.90 0.02 -12.73
C PHE A 442 3.91 -0.65 -11.37
N SER A 443 2.74 -0.79 -10.76
CA SER A 443 2.56 -1.29 -9.40
C SER A 443 1.72 -2.56 -9.40
N VAL A 444 2.28 -3.68 -8.95
CA VAL A 444 1.57 -4.96 -8.77
C VAL A 444 1.07 -5.07 -7.32
N PRO A 445 -0.15 -5.58 -7.07
CA PRO A 445 -0.68 -5.81 -5.72
C PRO A 445 0.21 -6.70 -4.84
N PRO A 446 -0.03 -6.74 -3.52
CA PRO A 446 0.66 -7.66 -2.64
C PRO A 446 0.36 -9.12 -3.01
N ILE A 447 1.41 -9.92 -3.12
CA ILE A 447 1.34 -11.33 -3.49
C ILE A 447 1.59 -12.17 -2.22
N PRO A 448 0.66 -13.07 -1.82
CA PRO A 448 0.86 -13.99 -0.70
C PRO A 448 2.20 -14.72 -0.74
N GLY A 449 2.80 -14.97 0.43
CA GLY A 449 4.10 -15.63 0.57
C GLY A 449 5.32 -14.78 0.21
N SER A 450 5.17 -13.54 -0.29
CA SER A 450 6.29 -12.66 -0.63
C SER A 450 7.21 -12.33 0.55
N SER A 451 6.74 -12.43 1.79
CA SER A 451 7.58 -12.32 3.00
C SER A 451 8.52 -13.51 3.22
N ASN A 452 8.27 -14.67 2.61
CA ASN A 452 9.20 -15.80 2.63
C ASN A 452 10.31 -15.67 1.57
N GLY A 453 10.14 -14.77 0.60
CA GLY A 453 11.05 -14.58 -0.52
C GLY A 453 10.30 -14.38 -1.83
N PHE A 454 11.02 -13.93 -2.87
CA PHE A 454 10.47 -13.77 -4.20
C PHE A 454 11.54 -13.87 -5.30
N LYS A 455 11.07 -14.08 -6.52
CA LYS A 455 11.81 -13.99 -7.78
C LYS A 455 11.05 -13.12 -8.77
N ILE A 456 11.73 -12.16 -9.39
CA ILE A 456 11.21 -11.35 -10.49
C ILE A 456 12.05 -11.61 -11.74
N THR A 457 11.39 -11.88 -12.87
CA THR A 457 12.04 -11.91 -14.20
C THR A 457 11.22 -11.14 -15.21
N PHE A 458 11.88 -10.36 -16.07
CA PHE A 458 11.26 -9.75 -17.25
C PHE A 458 12.29 -9.52 -18.37
N ASP A 459 11.79 -9.48 -19.62
CA ASP A 459 12.51 -8.92 -20.75
C ASP A 459 12.37 -7.40 -20.74
N TYR A 460 13.43 -6.69 -21.13
CA TYR A 460 13.42 -5.23 -21.19
C TYR A 460 14.11 -4.69 -22.45
N GLU A 461 13.67 -3.50 -22.88
CA GLU A 461 14.32 -2.69 -23.90
C GLU A 461 14.59 -1.28 -23.36
N LEU A 462 15.80 -0.76 -23.60
CA LEU A 462 16.18 0.65 -23.42
C LEU A 462 16.67 1.22 -24.75
N ASN A 463 16.09 2.34 -25.19
CA ASN A 463 16.39 2.96 -26.49
C ASN A 463 16.57 4.48 -26.34
N ASP A 464 17.74 5.02 -26.73
CA ASP A 464 18.02 6.47 -26.75
C ASP A 464 18.14 6.95 -28.22
N GLY A 465 17.29 7.89 -28.61
CA GLY A 465 17.27 8.48 -29.94
C GLY A 465 18.47 9.41 -30.20
N PRO A 466 19.14 9.31 -31.37
CA PRO A 466 20.41 10.00 -31.63
C PRO A 466 20.28 11.54 -31.58
N GLY A 467 20.80 12.16 -30.52
CA GLY A 467 20.38 13.50 -30.08
C GLY A 467 21.49 14.52 -29.78
N ASP A 468 21.11 15.54 -29.01
CA ASP A 468 22.02 16.50 -28.34
C ASP A 468 21.89 16.35 -26.79
N GLY A 469 21.09 15.37 -26.34
CA GLY A 469 20.97 14.89 -24.96
C GLY A 469 21.76 13.58 -24.75
N ASN A 470 21.87 13.15 -23.51
CA ASN A 470 22.36 11.83 -23.12
C ASN A 470 21.15 11.02 -22.58
N PRO A 471 21.30 9.71 -22.26
CA PRO A 471 20.40 9.04 -21.31
C PRO A 471 20.47 9.69 -19.92
N ALA A 472 19.37 9.64 -19.17
CA ALA A 472 19.25 10.11 -17.79
C ALA A 472 18.14 9.40 -17.01
N ASP A 473 18.18 9.59 -15.69
CA ASP A 473 17.11 9.38 -14.72
C ASP A 473 16.60 7.92 -14.53
N GLY A 474 17.06 6.96 -15.33
CA GLY A 474 17.05 5.53 -14.98
C GLY A 474 15.69 4.92 -14.60
N PHE A 475 15.76 3.89 -13.76
CA PHE A 475 14.61 3.23 -13.13
C PHE A 475 15.04 2.43 -11.88
N SER A 476 14.05 1.99 -11.09
CA SER A 476 14.20 1.02 -10.00
C SER A 476 13.06 -0.01 -10.00
N ILE A 477 13.36 -1.22 -9.52
CA ILE A 477 12.36 -2.21 -9.09
C ILE A 477 12.33 -2.16 -7.56
N ASN A 478 11.15 -2.09 -6.96
CA ASN A 478 10.96 -1.90 -5.52
C ASN A 478 10.04 -2.97 -4.94
N TYR A 479 10.29 -3.38 -3.70
CA TYR A 479 9.41 -4.24 -2.90
C TYR A 479 9.33 -3.68 -1.48
N GLY A 480 8.13 -3.30 -1.01
CA GLY A 480 7.98 -2.55 0.23
C GLY A 480 6.55 -2.15 0.60
N ASP A 481 6.41 -1.37 1.69
CA ASP A 481 5.14 -0.82 2.18
C ASP A 481 4.63 0.42 1.39
N ALA A 482 5.23 0.69 0.22
CA ALA A 482 4.77 1.70 -0.71
C ALA A 482 3.33 1.39 -1.20
N THR A 483 2.51 2.42 -1.37
CA THR A 483 1.13 2.26 -1.87
C THR A 483 1.10 2.07 -3.38
N LEU A 484 0.20 1.20 -3.88
CA LEU A 484 -0.09 1.05 -5.31
C LEU A 484 -0.28 2.40 -6.01
N GLY A 485 0.39 2.58 -7.15
CA GLY A 485 0.38 3.83 -7.93
C GLY A 485 1.33 4.92 -7.43
N GLU A 486 2.17 4.64 -6.43
CA GLU A 486 3.28 5.54 -6.05
C GLU A 486 4.33 5.59 -7.17
N LEU A 487 4.84 6.78 -7.46
CA LEU A 487 5.70 7.04 -8.63
C LEU A 487 7.20 6.87 -8.33
N GLY A 488 7.55 6.53 -7.09
CA GLY A 488 8.91 6.30 -6.62
C GLY A 488 9.84 7.52 -6.76
N ALA A 489 11.14 7.26 -6.73
CA ALA A 489 12.20 8.22 -7.02
C ALA A 489 13.07 7.77 -8.22
N ALA A 490 12.57 6.83 -9.03
CA ALA A 490 13.24 6.25 -10.20
C ALA A 490 14.64 5.72 -9.91
N GLU A 491 15.71 6.39 -10.34
CA GLU A 491 17.07 5.92 -10.12
C GLU A 491 17.50 5.90 -8.65
N GLU A 492 16.77 6.59 -7.77
CA GLU A 492 17.01 6.65 -6.31
C GLU A 492 15.94 5.88 -5.48
N GLY A 493 15.32 4.85 -6.08
CA GLY A 493 14.48 3.87 -5.35
C GLY A 493 13.19 4.45 -4.77
N MET A 494 12.88 4.10 -3.51
CA MET A 494 11.85 4.73 -2.68
C MET A 494 12.51 5.54 -1.56
N ASN A 495 11.93 6.70 -1.22
CA ASN A 495 12.39 7.48 -0.05
C ASN A 495 11.48 7.33 1.17
N GLY A 496 11.97 7.67 2.36
CA GLY A 496 11.29 7.62 3.67
C GLY A 496 10.03 8.49 3.86
N SER A 497 9.38 8.92 2.77
CA SER A 497 8.03 9.51 2.74
C SER A 497 7.07 8.83 1.74
N GLN A 498 7.57 7.84 0.99
CA GLN A 498 6.83 6.94 0.10
C GLN A 498 6.68 5.54 0.71
N ALA A 499 7.75 5.07 1.37
CA ALA A 499 7.82 3.80 2.09
C ALA A 499 8.52 3.99 3.46
N THR A 500 8.35 3.04 4.37
CA THR A 500 9.19 2.85 5.57
C THR A 500 10.03 1.57 5.51
N GLU A 501 9.56 0.54 4.82
CA GLU A 501 10.29 -0.71 4.54
C GLU A 501 10.38 -0.87 3.01
N ASN A 502 11.58 -0.90 2.43
CA ASN A 502 11.73 -1.07 0.97
C ASN A 502 13.07 -1.72 0.59
N ILE A 503 13.06 -2.64 -0.37
CA ILE A 503 14.27 -3.06 -1.12
C ILE A 503 14.23 -2.39 -2.50
N SER A 504 15.29 -1.67 -2.86
CA SER A 504 15.42 -0.99 -4.15
C SER A 504 16.47 -1.66 -5.03
N PHE A 505 16.13 -1.97 -6.28
CA PHE A 505 17.03 -2.50 -7.30
C PHE A 505 17.18 -1.46 -8.41
N GLU A 506 18.30 -0.73 -8.42
CA GLU A 506 18.43 0.56 -9.13
C GLU A 506 19.33 0.47 -10.37
N VAL A 507 18.93 1.16 -11.45
CA VAL A 507 19.63 1.21 -12.74
C VAL A 507 19.75 2.67 -13.20
N ASP A 508 20.85 3.34 -12.84
CA ASP A 508 21.12 4.72 -13.27
C ASP A 508 21.73 4.75 -14.69
N THR A 509 20.94 5.23 -15.65
CA THR A 509 21.38 5.43 -17.03
C THR A 509 22.16 6.72 -17.24
N TRP A 510 22.17 7.66 -16.29
CA TRP A 510 22.58 9.04 -16.48
C TRP A 510 24.07 9.21 -16.79
N GLN A 511 24.39 9.65 -18.01
CA GLN A 511 25.78 9.96 -18.39
C GLN A 511 26.26 11.31 -17.85
N ASN A 512 26.22 11.50 -16.53
CA ASN A 512 26.75 12.67 -15.83
C ASN A 512 28.25 12.51 -15.44
N PHE A 513 28.73 11.26 -15.32
CA PHE A 513 30.06 10.84 -14.83
C PHE A 513 30.42 11.27 -13.39
N ASP A 514 29.49 11.12 -12.45
CA ASP A 514 29.72 11.24 -11.00
C ASP A 514 30.31 9.95 -10.39
N THR A 515 29.96 9.62 -9.15
CA THR A 515 30.39 8.41 -8.46
C THR A 515 29.32 7.31 -8.44
N GLU A 516 28.09 7.64 -8.80
CA GLU A 516 26.86 6.91 -8.53
C GLU A 516 26.31 6.21 -9.80
N GLN A 517 26.70 6.68 -11.00
CA GLN A 517 26.36 6.03 -12.29
C GLN A 517 26.66 4.53 -12.35
N GLY A 518 25.62 3.69 -12.45
CA GLY A 518 25.73 2.23 -12.60
C GLY A 518 24.46 1.47 -12.22
N VAL A 519 24.63 0.21 -11.81
CA VAL A 519 23.57 -0.61 -11.18
C VAL A 519 23.85 -0.79 -9.70
N ASN A 520 22.82 -0.75 -8.85
CA ASN A 520 22.97 -0.85 -7.40
C ASN A 520 21.80 -1.57 -6.70
N ILE A 521 21.99 -1.93 -5.43
CA ILE A 521 20.94 -2.33 -4.50
C ILE A 521 20.98 -1.39 -3.30
N SER A 522 19.83 -0.79 -2.95
CA SER A 522 19.62 0.11 -1.81
C SER A 522 18.38 -0.31 -1.01
N GLY A 523 17.98 0.46 0.00
CA GLY A 523 16.69 0.24 0.66
C GLY A 523 16.37 1.18 1.81
N LEU A 524 15.24 0.90 2.44
CA LEU A 524 14.75 1.54 3.67
C LEU A 524 14.42 0.46 4.71
N ALA A 525 14.77 0.73 5.97
CA ALA A 525 14.25 0.01 7.13
C ALA A 525 13.83 1.01 8.22
N GLY A 526 12.63 0.88 8.77
CA GLY A 526 12.05 1.83 9.74
C GLY A 526 11.95 3.28 9.24
N GLY A 527 11.93 3.49 7.92
CA GLY A 527 12.03 4.80 7.25
C GLY A 527 13.43 5.43 7.26
N LEU A 528 14.47 4.64 7.55
CA LEU A 528 15.88 5.04 7.47
C LEU A 528 16.53 4.49 6.20
N ASP A 529 17.27 5.36 5.52
CA ASP A 529 18.15 5.07 4.38
C ASP A 529 19.27 4.09 4.79
N LEU A 530 19.38 2.97 4.06
CA LEU A 530 20.36 1.90 4.30
C LEU A 530 21.75 2.15 3.66
N ASP A 531 21.96 3.30 3.00
CA ASP A 531 23.05 3.53 2.03
C ASP A 531 23.02 2.50 0.85
N GLN A 532 23.93 2.64 -0.12
CA GLN A 532 24.10 1.66 -1.20
C GLN A 532 24.76 0.37 -0.67
N LEU A 533 24.00 -0.73 -0.67
CA LEU A 533 24.40 -2.05 -0.15
C LEU A 533 25.30 -2.80 -1.14
N ALA A 534 24.99 -2.74 -2.43
CA ALA A 534 25.82 -3.26 -3.52
C ALA A 534 25.83 -2.30 -4.71
N PHE A 535 26.97 -2.17 -5.42
CA PHE A 535 27.11 -1.20 -6.52
C PHE A 535 28.18 -1.59 -7.56
N THR A 536 27.85 -1.43 -8.84
CA THR A 536 28.76 -1.61 -9.99
C THR A 536 28.72 -0.38 -10.90
N ASN A 537 29.70 0.52 -10.70
CA ASN A 537 29.84 1.75 -11.47
C ASN A 537 30.16 1.51 -12.96
N GLY A 538 29.39 2.12 -13.85
CA GLY A 538 29.62 2.14 -15.30
C GLY A 538 28.39 2.59 -16.10
N PRO A 539 28.54 3.03 -17.35
CA PRO A 539 27.40 3.43 -18.19
C PRO A 539 26.51 2.23 -18.52
N ILE A 540 25.19 2.43 -18.49
CA ILE A 540 24.17 1.44 -18.88
C ILE A 540 23.88 1.53 -20.39
N LEU A 541 23.59 2.74 -20.87
CA LEU A 541 23.21 3.10 -22.24
C LEU A 541 24.15 4.18 -22.81
N ASN A 542 24.17 4.40 -24.13
CA ASN A 542 24.91 5.49 -24.80
C ASN A 542 24.02 6.28 -25.78
N ASP A 543 24.38 7.54 -26.06
CA ASP A 543 23.82 8.39 -27.14
C ASP A 543 23.63 7.62 -28.46
N GLY A 544 22.36 7.46 -28.87
CA GLY A 544 21.97 6.79 -30.11
C GLY A 544 22.11 5.27 -30.08
N GLU A 545 22.04 4.63 -28.90
CA GLU A 545 22.11 3.18 -28.70
C GLU A 545 20.77 2.60 -28.24
N ARG A 546 20.53 1.33 -28.60
CA ARG A 546 19.43 0.50 -28.11
C ARG A 546 20.03 -0.77 -27.51
N VAL A 547 19.64 -1.10 -26.29
CA VAL A 547 20.00 -2.37 -25.64
C VAL A 547 18.73 -3.13 -25.27
N GLU A 548 18.79 -4.45 -25.36
CA GLU A 548 17.70 -5.38 -25.07
C GLU A 548 18.29 -6.55 -24.26
N GLY A 549 17.55 -7.07 -23.29
CA GLY A 549 18.03 -8.13 -22.41
C GLY A 549 17.03 -8.50 -21.33
N THR A 550 17.50 -9.25 -20.35
CA THR A 550 16.70 -9.77 -19.23
C THR A 550 17.11 -9.10 -17.92
N ILE A 551 16.14 -8.95 -17.02
CA ILE A 551 16.37 -8.71 -15.60
C ILE A 551 15.96 -9.98 -14.83
N GLU A 552 16.79 -10.39 -13.87
CA GLU A 552 16.48 -11.44 -12.89
C GLU A 552 16.85 -10.90 -11.49
N ILE A 553 15.87 -10.86 -10.61
CA ILE A 553 16.00 -10.51 -9.20
C ILE A 553 15.52 -11.70 -8.39
N VAL A 554 16.23 -12.04 -7.32
CA VAL A 554 15.79 -12.99 -6.29
C VAL A 554 16.07 -12.37 -4.93
N TRP A 555 15.10 -12.36 -4.02
CA TRP A 555 15.32 -12.02 -2.62
C TRP A 555 14.83 -13.15 -1.71
N GLN A 556 15.58 -13.41 -0.65
CA GLN A 556 15.28 -14.43 0.36
C GLN A 556 15.66 -13.87 1.75
N PRO A 557 14.82 -13.99 2.79
CA PRO A 557 15.10 -13.46 4.14
C PRO A 557 16.42 -13.96 4.74
N SER A 558 16.81 -15.20 4.42
CA SER A 558 18.00 -15.89 4.95
C SER A 558 19.27 -15.69 4.13
N LEU A 559 19.17 -15.29 2.85
CA LEU A 559 20.31 -15.18 1.92
C LEU A 559 20.54 -13.75 1.39
N GLY A 560 19.54 -12.86 1.52
CA GLY A 560 19.58 -11.51 0.98
C GLY A 560 19.16 -11.42 -0.50
N ALA A 561 19.56 -10.34 -1.15
CA ALA A 561 19.19 -9.97 -2.51
C ALA A 561 20.23 -10.36 -3.56
N THR A 562 19.78 -11.03 -4.61
CA THR A 562 20.52 -11.34 -5.84
C THR A 562 19.92 -10.54 -6.99
N PHE A 563 20.76 -9.88 -7.79
CA PHE A 563 20.32 -9.04 -8.91
C PHE A 563 21.28 -9.22 -10.07
N THR A 564 20.73 -9.72 -11.18
CA THR A 564 21.45 -10.03 -12.42
C THR A 564 20.76 -9.34 -13.58
N THR A 565 21.52 -8.69 -14.47
CA THR A 565 20.98 -8.17 -15.73
C THR A 565 21.77 -8.67 -16.93
N THR A 566 21.16 -8.65 -18.11
CA THR A 566 21.85 -8.91 -19.38
C THR A 566 21.58 -7.79 -20.39
N GLY A 567 22.36 -7.72 -21.47
CA GLY A 567 22.15 -6.73 -22.55
C GLY A 567 22.79 -5.35 -22.33
N MET A 568 22.80 -4.83 -21.10
CA MET A 568 23.33 -3.51 -20.74
C MET A 568 24.85 -3.36 -21.03
N ASN A 569 25.36 -2.12 -21.15
CA ASN A 569 26.81 -1.88 -21.23
C ASN A 569 27.55 -2.21 -19.92
N THR A 570 26.87 -2.01 -18.79
CA THR A 570 27.27 -2.40 -17.43
C THR A 570 26.08 -3.14 -16.84
N ASN A 571 26.26 -4.37 -16.36
CA ASN A 571 25.17 -5.25 -15.91
C ASN A 571 25.31 -5.54 -14.42
N ALA A 572 24.21 -5.95 -13.78
CA ALA A 572 24.25 -6.49 -12.43
C ALA A 572 24.75 -7.95 -12.45
N ASP A 573 25.50 -8.30 -11.41
CA ASP A 573 26.17 -9.60 -11.17
C ASP A 573 26.35 -9.70 -9.64
N PHE A 574 25.27 -9.43 -8.90
CA PHE A 574 25.21 -9.38 -7.44
C PHE A 574 24.57 -10.66 -6.90
N GLU A 575 25.28 -11.37 -6.02
CA GLU A 575 24.80 -12.58 -5.34
C GLU A 575 24.67 -12.29 -3.83
N ASN A 576 23.53 -12.63 -3.24
CA ASN A 576 23.31 -12.72 -1.78
C ASN A 576 23.75 -11.47 -0.98
N VAL A 577 23.19 -10.32 -1.33
CA VAL A 577 23.41 -9.02 -0.68
C VAL A 577 22.47 -8.87 0.52
N GLU A 578 23.04 -8.92 1.72
CA GLU A 578 22.36 -8.71 3.00
C GLU A 578 21.60 -7.36 3.00
N ILE A 579 20.29 -7.38 3.28
CA ILE A 579 19.46 -6.19 3.50
C ILE A 579 19.22 -6.09 5.01
N PRO A 580 20.02 -5.28 5.75
CA PRO A 580 19.92 -5.21 7.20
C PRO A 580 18.64 -4.50 7.66
N ASP A 581 18.10 -4.92 8.80
CA ASP A 581 16.96 -4.35 9.52
C ASP A 581 15.60 -4.27 8.78
N PHE A 582 15.54 -4.60 7.48
CA PHE A 582 14.31 -4.62 6.66
C PHE A 582 13.30 -5.67 7.15
N VAL A 583 12.04 -5.26 7.30
CA VAL A 583 10.92 -6.12 7.71
C VAL A 583 9.99 -6.39 6.53
N SER A 584 10.05 -7.59 5.97
CA SER A 584 9.15 -8.04 4.90
C SER A 584 7.74 -8.39 5.39
N SER A 585 6.72 -8.11 4.59
CA SER A 585 5.32 -8.49 4.84
C SER A 585 4.63 -8.93 3.55
N ASP A 586 3.70 -9.89 3.64
CA ASP A 586 2.83 -10.27 2.52
C ASP A 586 1.85 -9.13 2.10
N ASP A 587 1.75 -8.06 2.89
CA ASP A 587 1.05 -6.81 2.55
C ASP A 587 1.88 -5.85 1.66
N HIS A 588 3.14 -6.17 1.32
CA HIS A 588 4.03 -5.31 0.52
C HIS A 588 3.71 -5.36 -0.98
N THR A 589 3.83 -4.22 -1.66
CA THR A 589 3.64 -4.12 -3.12
C THR A 589 4.96 -4.28 -3.88
N PHE A 590 4.86 -4.61 -5.18
CA PHE A 590 5.99 -4.55 -6.11
C PHE A 590 5.81 -3.34 -7.03
N ILE A 591 6.76 -2.40 -7.06
CA ILE A 591 6.66 -1.18 -7.87
C ILE A 591 7.92 -0.98 -8.72
N ILE A 592 7.76 -1.05 -10.04
CA ILE A 592 8.79 -0.63 -11.00
C ILE A 592 8.57 0.86 -11.27
N SER A 593 9.53 1.72 -10.93
CA SER A 593 9.44 3.18 -11.12
C SER A 593 10.53 3.71 -12.05
N ALA A 594 10.19 4.66 -12.91
CA ALA A 594 11.08 5.21 -13.94
C ALA A 594 10.83 6.70 -14.17
N ARG A 595 11.72 7.37 -14.93
CA ARG A 595 11.69 8.84 -15.05
C ARG A 595 12.31 9.39 -16.32
N VAL A 596 11.76 10.52 -16.79
CA VAL A 596 12.31 11.37 -17.87
C VAL A 596 12.29 12.84 -17.44
N GLY A 597 13.27 13.26 -16.64
CA GLY A 597 13.36 14.62 -16.09
C GLY A 597 14.18 15.62 -16.91
N GLY A 598 14.59 15.27 -18.13
CA GLY A 598 15.23 16.21 -19.07
C GLY A 598 16.31 15.65 -20.00
N ALA A 599 16.40 14.34 -20.15
CA ALA A 599 17.26 13.66 -21.12
C ALA A 599 16.59 12.34 -21.58
N ASN A 600 17.23 11.58 -22.46
CA ASN A 600 16.55 10.79 -23.49
C ASN A 600 16.62 9.27 -23.27
N GLN A 601 15.47 8.60 -23.06
CA GLN A 601 15.32 7.14 -23.25
C GLN A 601 13.85 6.67 -23.30
N ASP A 602 13.57 5.69 -24.14
CA ASP A 602 12.46 4.74 -23.94
C ASP A 602 12.88 3.67 -22.92
N PHE A 603 11.95 3.21 -22.10
CA PHE A 603 12.07 2.03 -21.23
C PHE A 603 10.80 1.20 -21.38
N ILE A 604 10.98 -0.03 -21.86
CA ILE A 604 9.90 -0.96 -22.22
C ILE A 604 10.13 -2.28 -21.49
N ILE A 605 9.04 -2.88 -21.00
CA ILE A 605 8.99 -4.11 -20.22
C ILE A 605 8.06 -5.10 -20.93
N ASP A 606 8.45 -6.38 -20.93
CA ASP A 606 7.79 -7.49 -21.62
C ASP A 606 8.03 -8.79 -20.81
N ASN A 607 7.12 -9.77 -20.90
CA ASN A 607 7.21 -11.07 -20.21
C ASN A 607 7.52 -10.98 -18.70
N LEU A 608 6.82 -10.11 -17.96
CA LEU A 608 6.99 -9.98 -16.51
C LEU A 608 6.41 -11.19 -15.78
N ILE A 609 7.21 -11.77 -14.89
CA ILE A 609 6.83 -12.82 -13.96
C ILE A 609 7.36 -12.42 -12.58
N ILE A 610 6.49 -12.45 -11.57
CA ILE A 610 6.85 -12.35 -10.16
C ILE A 610 6.35 -13.63 -9.48
N GLN A 611 7.24 -14.35 -8.82
CA GLN A 611 6.92 -15.56 -8.06
C GLN A 611 7.34 -15.37 -6.61
N THR A 612 6.58 -15.88 -5.64
CA THR A 612 6.89 -15.80 -4.20
C THR A 612 7.26 -17.17 -3.64
N GLY A 613 7.86 -17.19 -2.45
CA GLY A 613 8.48 -18.39 -1.89
C GLY A 613 10.00 -18.44 -2.14
N LEU A 614 10.55 -19.66 -2.22
CA LEU A 614 11.96 -19.90 -1.94
C LEU A 614 12.72 -20.37 -3.19
N PHE A 615 13.69 -19.55 -3.63
CA PHE A 615 14.27 -19.59 -4.99
C PHE A 615 15.79 -19.80 -5.02
N ASP A 616 16.34 -20.54 -4.05
CA ASP A 616 17.77 -20.85 -3.94
C ASP A 616 18.23 -22.10 -4.73
N GLY A 617 17.32 -22.72 -5.49
CA GLY A 617 17.55 -23.83 -6.42
C GLY A 617 16.97 -25.15 -5.91
N ASP A 618 16.63 -26.07 -6.83
CA ASP A 618 16.18 -27.43 -6.54
C ASP A 618 16.69 -28.31 -7.72
N GLU A 619 17.83 -29.01 -7.57
CA GLU A 619 18.42 -29.83 -8.65
C GLU A 619 17.72 -31.22 -8.81
N ASP A 620 16.88 -31.65 -7.88
CA ASP A 620 16.37 -33.05 -7.80
C ASP A 620 14.82 -33.21 -7.77
N GLU A 621 14.09 -32.09 -7.78
CA GLU A 621 12.64 -31.91 -8.01
C GLU A 621 11.74 -32.38 -6.84
N ASP A 622 12.03 -31.95 -5.60
CA ASP A 622 11.26 -32.31 -4.39
C ASP A 622 10.70 -31.15 -3.54
N ASN A 623 10.92 -29.90 -3.96
CA ASN A 623 10.51 -28.64 -3.32
C ASN A 623 11.32 -28.23 -2.05
N ILE A 624 12.33 -28.98 -1.60
CA ILE A 624 13.26 -28.53 -0.56
C ILE A 624 14.52 -27.96 -1.23
N PRO A 625 14.89 -26.68 -1.01
CA PRO A 625 15.95 -26.07 -1.81
C PRO A 625 17.38 -26.56 -1.55
N ASP A 626 18.16 -26.53 -2.64
CA ASP A 626 19.57 -26.90 -2.77
C ASP A 626 20.44 -26.33 -1.63
N VAL A 627 20.27 -25.05 -1.25
CA VAL A 627 21.14 -24.41 -0.25
C VAL A 627 20.75 -24.85 1.16
N TYR A 628 19.45 -24.92 1.47
CA TYR A 628 18.95 -25.48 2.73
C TYR A 628 19.40 -26.94 2.93
N GLU A 629 19.22 -27.80 1.92
CA GLU A 629 19.74 -29.18 1.95
C GLU A 629 21.25 -29.26 2.15
N ASN A 630 22.03 -28.41 1.46
CA ASN A 630 23.50 -28.38 1.58
C ASN A 630 23.99 -27.79 2.92
N GLU A 631 23.18 -27.03 3.65
CA GLU A 631 23.48 -26.57 5.00
C GLU A 631 23.06 -27.59 6.08
N ILE A 632 21.81 -28.06 6.02
CA ILE A 632 21.19 -28.93 7.03
C ILE A 632 21.65 -30.39 6.90
N ALA A 633 21.43 -31.02 5.75
CA ALA A 633 21.83 -32.41 5.49
C ALA A 633 23.24 -32.53 4.88
N GLY A 634 23.78 -31.45 4.32
CA GLY A 634 25.09 -31.40 3.69
C GLY A 634 25.17 -32.00 2.28
N ASN A 635 24.02 -32.33 1.67
CA ASN A 635 23.91 -32.81 0.28
C ASN A 635 22.45 -32.91 -0.20
N ILE A 636 22.27 -32.67 -1.50
CA ILE A 636 20.98 -32.57 -2.21
C ILE A 636 20.32 -33.91 -2.59
N THR A 637 20.04 -34.76 -1.61
CA THR A 637 19.42 -36.10 -1.81
C THR A 637 19.03 -36.78 -0.48
N ASP A 638 19.39 -36.19 0.66
CA ASP A 638 19.24 -36.84 1.97
C ASP A 638 17.89 -36.49 2.62
N LEU A 639 17.41 -35.25 2.45
CA LEU A 639 15.99 -34.88 2.62
C LEU A 639 15.23 -35.29 1.33
N ASN A 640 13.92 -35.54 1.39
CA ASN A 640 12.98 -35.51 0.24
C ASN A 640 11.50 -35.67 0.66
N GLY A 641 10.92 -34.61 1.20
CA GLY A 641 9.69 -34.64 2.02
C GLY A 641 8.43 -35.24 1.37
N ILE A 642 8.29 -35.24 0.04
CA ILE A 642 7.01 -35.46 -0.66
C ILE A 642 6.45 -36.91 -0.67
N GLY A 643 6.89 -37.82 0.21
CA GLY A 643 6.50 -39.24 0.14
C GLY A 643 6.33 -39.99 1.47
N GLU A 644 5.08 -40.31 1.86
CA GLU A 644 4.73 -41.12 3.05
C GLU A 644 5.66 -42.33 3.30
N GLY A 645 6.61 -42.18 4.23
CA GLY A 645 7.59 -43.20 4.61
C GLY A 645 8.03 -43.07 6.07
N PRO A 646 7.70 -44.02 6.97
CA PRO A 646 7.99 -43.83 8.39
C PRO A 646 9.42 -44.27 8.78
N GLY A 647 10.26 -43.28 9.10
CA GLY A 647 11.42 -43.39 9.97
C GLY A 647 12.80 -43.17 9.30
N PRO A 648 13.83 -42.93 10.12
CA PRO A 648 14.92 -42.00 9.80
C PRO A 648 15.90 -42.39 8.71
N GLY A 649 16.14 -41.42 7.84
CA GLY A 649 17.46 -41.01 7.37
C GLY A 649 17.75 -41.37 5.91
N ALA A 650 18.24 -40.36 5.18
CA ALA A 650 18.77 -40.45 3.81
C ALA A 650 17.77 -40.98 2.78
N GLY A 651 16.87 -40.10 2.35
CA GLY A 651 15.85 -40.36 1.34
C GLY A 651 14.63 -41.10 1.88
N THR A 652 14.03 -40.55 2.95
CA THR A 652 12.88 -41.14 3.65
C THR A 652 11.61 -40.28 3.65
N GLY A 653 11.71 -38.96 3.40
CA GLY A 653 10.59 -38.02 3.54
C GLY A 653 10.19 -37.73 4.99
N ASP A 654 11.12 -37.98 5.92
CA ASP A 654 10.99 -38.08 7.40
C ASP A 654 12.39 -38.49 7.88
N PHE A 655 13.35 -37.55 7.90
CA PHE A 655 14.78 -37.87 8.00
C PHE A 655 15.22 -38.24 9.43
N ASP A 656 14.58 -37.75 10.48
CA ASP A 656 14.91 -38.10 11.87
C ASP A 656 13.94 -39.07 12.57
N GLY A 657 12.71 -39.23 12.06
CA GLY A 657 11.75 -40.22 12.53
C GLY A 657 10.68 -39.74 13.51
N ASP A 658 10.53 -38.44 13.73
CA ASP A 658 9.41 -37.83 14.43
C ASP A 658 8.07 -38.10 13.67
N GLY A 659 8.07 -37.92 12.34
CA GLY A 659 6.95 -38.15 11.45
C GLY A 659 6.16 -36.92 11.02
N ILE A 660 6.66 -35.69 11.16
CA ILE A 660 6.50 -34.60 10.18
C ILE A 660 7.26 -35.02 8.90
N ALA A 661 6.99 -34.40 7.75
CA ALA A 661 7.75 -34.63 6.53
C ALA A 661 8.84 -33.56 6.33
N ASP A 662 9.99 -33.92 5.74
CA ASP A 662 11.17 -33.01 5.59
C ASP A 662 10.81 -31.62 4.98
N PHE A 663 9.78 -31.55 4.12
CA PHE A 663 9.27 -30.31 3.51
C PHE A 663 8.29 -29.54 4.43
N GLU A 664 7.43 -30.25 5.16
CA GLU A 664 6.53 -29.65 6.16
C GLU A 664 7.35 -29.09 7.35
N GLU A 665 8.49 -29.68 7.68
CA GLU A 665 9.47 -29.13 8.62
C GLU A 665 10.14 -27.87 8.10
N TYR A 666 10.51 -27.85 6.81
CA TYR A 666 11.07 -26.68 6.14
C TYR A 666 10.08 -25.49 6.12
N GLU A 667 8.81 -25.74 5.78
CA GLU A 667 7.73 -24.73 5.85
C GLU A 667 7.53 -24.19 7.27
N ASN A 668 7.50 -25.07 8.27
CA ASN A 668 7.36 -24.70 9.69
C ASN A 668 8.67 -24.16 10.33
N ARG A 669 9.77 -24.13 9.57
CA ARG A 669 11.12 -23.70 9.97
C ARG A 669 11.75 -24.52 11.11
N THR A 670 11.27 -25.75 11.30
CA THR A 670 11.90 -26.73 12.20
C THR A 670 13.11 -27.38 11.51
N ASN A 671 13.75 -28.35 12.18
CA ASN A 671 15.01 -28.93 11.74
C ASN A 671 14.88 -30.44 11.45
N PRO A 672 14.78 -30.87 10.17
CA PRO A 672 14.60 -32.28 9.78
C PRO A 672 15.80 -33.18 10.06
N THR A 673 16.74 -32.77 10.91
CA THR A 673 17.77 -33.64 11.48
C THR A 673 17.64 -33.81 13.00
N LYS A 674 16.57 -33.28 13.59
CA LYS A 674 16.24 -33.23 15.02
C LYS A 674 14.73 -33.44 15.24
N VAL A 675 14.39 -34.57 15.86
CA VAL A 675 13.07 -34.92 16.45
C VAL A 675 12.52 -33.87 17.45
N ASP A 676 13.30 -32.85 17.78
CA ASP A 676 13.26 -32.00 18.99
C ASP A 676 14.15 -30.77 18.65
N THR A 677 13.56 -29.75 18.01
CA THR A 677 14.30 -28.69 17.33
C THR A 677 15.03 -27.72 18.27
N ASP A 678 14.42 -27.33 19.38
CA ASP A 678 14.99 -26.41 20.37
C ASP A 678 15.70 -27.10 21.57
N GLU A 679 15.58 -28.43 21.69
CA GLU A 679 16.18 -29.29 22.72
C GLU A 679 15.52 -29.21 24.11
N ASP A 680 14.24 -28.84 24.17
CA ASP A 680 13.36 -28.90 25.36
C ASP A 680 13.10 -30.34 25.86
N GLY A 681 12.81 -31.27 24.93
CA GLY A 681 12.48 -32.67 25.24
C GLY A 681 11.05 -33.12 24.92
N LEU A 682 10.21 -32.25 24.37
CA LEU A 682 9.06 -32.60 23.53
C LEU A 682 9.55 -33.15 22.16
N SER A 683 8.79 -32.91 21.10
CA SER A 683 9.14 -33.25 19.73
C SER A 683 8.24 -32.46 18.81
N ASP A 684 8.79 -31.95 17.72
CA ASP A 684 8.15 -30.96 16.85
C ASP A 684 6.71 -31.33 16.45
N LYS A 685 6.43 -32.62 16.19
CA LYS A 685 5.07 -33.15 15.92
C LYS A 685 4.04 -32.94 17.03
N ALA A 686 4.47 -32.92 18.29
CA ALA A 686 3.59 -32.68 19.43
C ALA A 686 3.24 -31.19 19.56
N GLU A 687 4.07 -30.32 19.01
CA GLU A 687 4.08 -28.88 19.28
C GLU A 687 3.38 -28.13 18.16
N THR A 688 2.04 -28.16 18.24
CA THR A 688 1.18 -27.78 17.11
C THR A 688 1.06 -26.28 16.86
N GLY A 689 1.78 -25.43 17.61
CA GLY A 689 1.76 -23.97 17.49
C GLY A 689 0.39 -23.31 17.75
N THR A 690 -0.58 -24.07 18.27
CA THR A 690 -1.99 -23.63 18.37
C THR A 690 -2.30 -22.77 19.59
N GLY A 691 -1.39 -22.67 20.57
CA GLY A 691 -1.60 -21.97 21.83
C GLY A 691 -2.67 -22.61 22.73
N ILE A 692 -2.95 -23.90 22.56
CA ILE A 692 -4.02 -24.63 23.26
C ILE A 692 -3.58 -26.07 23.56
N TRP A 693 -3.39 -26.40 24.84
CA TRP A 693 -3.16 -27.78 25.26
C TRP A 693 -4.32 -28.72 24.88
N VAL A 694 -3.99 -29.79 24.16
CA VAL A 694 -4.89 -30.92 23.87
C VAL A 694 -4.41 -32.21 24.55
N SER A 695 -3.11 -32.51 24.51
CA SER A 695 -2.44 -33.62 25.20
C SER A 695 -0.91 -33.55 25.08
N ILE A 696 -0.17 -34.47 25.72
CA ILE A 696 1.28 -34.62 25.49
C ILE A 696 1.66 -35.13 24.07
N ASP A 697 0.69 -35.48 23.23
CA ASP A 697 0.88 -35.77 21.81
C ASP A 697 0.38 -34.61 20.90
N ASP A 698 -0.03 -33.46 21.49
CA ASP A 698 -0.64 -32.26 20.86
C ASP A 698 -0.72 -31.12 21.93
N THR A 699 0.41 -30.49 22.24
CA THR A 699 0.62 -29.58 23.40
C THR A 699 0.19 -28.14 23.15
N GLY A 700 0.09 -27.74 21.88
CA GLY A 700 -0.18 -26.37 21.45
C GLY A 700 1.02 -25.43 21.45
N THR A 701 2.17 -25.89 21.97
CA THR A 701 3.43 -25.14 22.12
C THR A 701 4.14 -24.93 20.77
N ASN A 702 5.21 -24.13 20.77
CA ASN A 702 5.93 -23.68 19.59
C ASN A 702 7.30 -24.36 19.48
N PRO A 703 7.55 -25.24 18.48
CA PRO A 703 8.78 -26.07 18.38
C PRO A 703 10.07 -25.30 18.08
N LEU A 704 10.02 -23.97 18.10
CA LEU A 704 11.14 -23.05 17.95
C LEU A 704 11.42 -22.28 19.26
N LYS A 705 10.75 -22.64 20.36
CA LYS A 705 10.75 -21.97 21.67
C LYS A 705 10.59 -23.02 22.79
N ALA A 706 11.70 -23.40 23.40
CA ALA A 706 11.77 -24.24 24.61
C ALA A 706 11.17 -23.60 25.89
N ASP A 707 10.37 -22.55 25.74
CA ASP A 707 9.60 -21.79 26.73
C ASP A 707 8.58 -20.97 25.89
N SER A 708 7.39 -21.53 25.68
CA SER A 708 6.42 -21.00 24.72
C SER A 708 5.79 -19.69 25.17
N ASP A 709 5.40 -19.60 26.45
CA ASP A 709 4.70 -18.46 27.03
C ASP A 709 5.61 -17.47 27.79
N SER A 710 6.89 -17.81 27.96
CA SER A 710 7.96 -17.00 28.55
C SER A 710 7.87 -16.84 30.07
N ASP A 711 7.45 -17.92 30.74
CA ASP A 711 7.24 -18.03 32.19
C ASP A 711 8.54 -18.29 33.00
N GLY A 712 9.54 -18.94 32.37
CA GLY A 712 10.76 -19.44 33.00
C GLY A 712 10.83 -20.97 33.20
N LEU A 713 9.80 -21.71 32.79
CA LEU A 713 9.79 -23.17 32.64
C LEU A 713 10.08 -23.58 31.19
N SER A 714 10.24 -24.88 30.94
CA SER A 714 10.30 -25.43 29.58
C SER A 714 9.13 -26.34 29.32
N ASP A 715 8.51 -26.20 28.17
CA ASP A 715 7.23 -26.80 27.80
C ASP A 715 7.15 -28.32 28.09
N GLY A 716 8.25 -29.05 27.90
CA GLY A 716 8.39 -30.48 28.15
C GLY A 716 8.50 -30.93 29.61
N VAL A 717 8.66 -30.02 30.58
CA VAL A 717 8.47 -30.34 32.03
C VAL A 717 7.04 -30.11 32.49
N GLU A 718 6.21 -29.48 31.66
CA GLU A 718 4.85 -29.06 31.98
C GLU A 718 3.80 -30.07 31.51
N ASN A 719 2.70 -30.19 32.26
CA ASN A 719 1.69 -31.22 31.98
C ASN A 719 0.39 -31.04 32.78
N PRO A 720 -0.62 -30.32 32.26
CA PRO A 720 -1.88 -30.08 32.99
C PRO A 720 -2.79 -31.32 33.07
N ASP A 721 -2.45 -32.41 32.35
CA ASP A 721 -3.09 -33.74 32.48
C ASP A 721 -2.53 -34.59 33.65
N LEU A 722 -1.39 -34.18 34.21
CA LEU A 722 -0.79 -34.77 35.41
C LEU A 722 -1.07 -33.88 36.63
N ALA A 723 -0.18 -33.88 37.62
CA ALA A 723 -0.34 -33.13 38.86
C ALA A 723 1.02 -33.01 39.52
N PHE A 724 1.35 -31.78 39.92
CA PHE A 724 2.57 -31.36 40.63
C PHE A 724 3.19 -32.46 41.51
N ASP A 725 4.46 -32.78 41.26
CA ASP A 725 5.23 -33.68 42.13
C ASP A 725 6.16 -32.89 43.08
N PRO A 726 5.76 -32.64 44.35
CA PRO A 726 6.60 -31.98 45.36
C PRO A 726 7.84 -32.79 45.80
N GLN A 727 8.21 -33.85 45.07
CA GLN A 727 9.47 -34.57 45.21
C GLN A 727 10.43 -34.28 44.04
N ASN A 728 9.93 -33.83 42.89
CA ASN A 728 10.68 -33.49 41.68
C ASN A 728 9.95 -32.34 40.94
N PRO A 729 9.81 -31.13 41.54
CA PRO A 729 9.00 -30.05 40.97
C PRO A 729 9.52 -29.59 39.60
N GLU A 730 10.84 -29.52 39.46
CA GLU A 730 11.59 -29.25 38.23
C GLU A 730 11.34 -30.27 37.09
N ASP A 731 10.87 -31.49 37.39
CA ASP A 731 10.58 -32.55 36.39
C ASP A 731 9.06 -32.68 36.11
N GLN A 732 8.19 -32.01 36.89
CA GLN A 732 6.73 -32.17 36.83
C GLN A 732 6.00 -31.08 37.63
N THR A 733 5.70 -29.97 36.95
CA THR A 733 5.06 -28.78 37.49
C THR A 733 3.54 -28.95 37.63
N GLY A 734 2.88 -29.49 36.60
CA GLY A 734 1.42 -29.65 36.53
C GLY A 734 0.67 -28.41 36.00
N SER A 735 1.40 -27.38 35.59
CA SER A 735 0.96 -26.20 34.84
C SER A 735 0.74 -26.51 33.35
N ASP A 736 0.18 -25.53 32.61
CA ASP A 736 -0.14 -25.57 31.18
C ASP A 736 0.82 -24.63 30.41
N PRO A 737 1.71 -25.14 29.51
CA PRO A 737 2.79 -24.37 28.86
C PRO A 737 2.32 -23.36 27.78
N ASN A 738 1.08 -22.90 27.92
CA ASN A 738 0.46 -21.86 27.10
C ASN A 738 -0.12 -20.73 27.99
N ILE A 739 0.12 -20.79 29.31
CA ILE A 739 -0.51 -19.98 30.35
C ILE A 739 0.45 -19.69 31.51
N VAL A 740 1.25 -18.63 31.38
CA VAL A 740 2.21 -18.03 32.35
C VAL A 740 1.78 -18.01 33.84
N ASP A 741 0.49 -18.11 34.15
CA ASP A 741 -0.11 -18.13 35.48
C ASP A 741 -1.29 -19.12 35.44
N THR A 742 -1.02 -20.42 35.63
CA THR A 742 -2.00 -21.51 35.41
C THR A 742 -3.27 -21.34 36.25
N ASP A 743 -3.15 -20.82 37.47
CA ASP A 743 -4.28 -20.74 38.41
C ASP A 743 -4.93 -19.34 38.57
N GLY A 744 -4.25 -18.28 38.13
CA GLY A 744 -4.75 -16.90 38.06
C GLY A 744 -4.49 -16.06 39.32
N ASP A 745 -3.37 -16.29 40.02
CA ASP A 745 -2.93 -15.59 41.24
C ASP A 745 -2.04 -14.36 40.97
N THR A 746 -1.54 -14.18 39.75
CA THR A 746 -0.54 -13.17 39.32
C THR A 746 0.87 -13.40 39.86
N VAL A 747 1.31 -14.65 39.94
CA VAL A 747 2.71 -15.08 40.06
C VAL A 747 2.94 -16.14 39.00
N SER A 748 4.08 -16.13 38.30
CA SER A 748 4.31 -17.12 37.24
C SER A 748 4.59 -18.52 37.79
N ASP A 749 4.28 -19.54 37.01
CA ASP A 749 4.44 -20.94 37.38
C ASP A 749 5.92 -21.31 37.59
N GLY A 750 6.83 -20.78 36.77
CA GLY A 750 8.28 -20.82 36.96
C GLY A 750 8.74 -20.06 38.20
N SER A 751 8.17 -18.87 38.46
CA SER A 751 8.38 -18.15 39.72
C SER A 751 7.94 -18.97 40.94
N GLU A 752 6.84 -19.71 40.83
CA GLU A 752 6.32 -20.60 41.85
C GLU A 752 7.26 -21.79 42.09
N ILE A 753 7.73 -22.45 41.03
CA ILE A 753 8.67 -23.58 41.10
C ILE A 753 10.01 -23.15 41.71
N ILE A 754 10.59 -22.02 41.28
CA ILE A 754 11.80 -21.43 41.88
C ILE A 754 11.60 -21.15 43.38
N LYS A 755 10.40 -20.67 43.76
CA LYS A 755 10.03 -20.37 45.15
C LYS A 755 9.54 -21.62 45.92
N GLY A 756 9.61 -22.81 45.32
CA GLY A 756 9.34 -24.13 45.93
C GLY A 756 7.86 -24.46 46.15
N ARG A 757 6.98 -23.99 45.25
CA ARG A 757 5.52 -23.98 45.39
C ARG A 757 4.82 -24.89 44.35
N ASP A 758 3.50 -24.86 44.34
CA ASP A 758 2.60 -25.71 43.54
C ASP A 758 1.78 -24.79 42.62
N PRO A 759 2.14 -24.67 41.31
CA PRO A 759 1.52 -23.71 40.38
C PRO A 759 0.02 -23.94 40.07
N THR A 760 -0.58 -24.94 40.69
CA THR A 760 -2.00 -25.30 40.48
C THR A 760 -2.91 -24.85 41.64
N VAL A 761 -2.39 -24.03 42.57
CA VAL A 761 -2.99 -23.75 43.90
C VAL A 761 -2.87 -22.27 44.33
N ALA A 762 -3.77 -21.45 43.81
CA ALA A 762 -3.83 -20.00 43.98
C ALA A 762 -3.50 -19.49 45.38
N GLN A 763 -2.56 -18.54 45.43
CA GLN A 763 -1.92 -18.09 46.65
C GLN A 763 -2.46 -16.75 47.13
N ALA A 764 -1.58 -15.96 47.74
CA ALA A 764 -1.92 -14.71 48.40
C ALA A 764 -1.11 -13.55 47.81
N THR A 765 -1.22 -13.35 46.48
CA THR A 765 -0.95 -12.09 45.75
C THR A 765 0.01 -11.11 46.45
N PRO A 766 1.28 -11.02 46.01
CA PRO A 766 2.15 -9.91 46.37
C PRO A 766 1.39 -8.59 46.18
N ARG A 767 1.29 -7.77 47.22
CA ARG A 767 0.64 -6.46 47.10
C ARG A 767 1.66 -5.49 46.54
N GLY A 768 1.92 -5.56 45.24
CA GLY A 768 3.12 -4.96 44.72
C GLY A 768 3.37 -5.22 43.25
N TYR A 769 4.65 -5.20 42.92
CA TYR A 769 5.26 -5.61 41.68
C TYR A 769 6.71 -5.99 42.01
N GLU A 770 7.18 -7.14 41.55
CA GLU A 770 8.51 -7.69 41.82
C GLU A 770 9.15 -8.05 40.48
N GLN A 771 10.41 -7.68 40.26
CA GLN A 771 11.16 -7.95 39.04
C GLN A 771 12.67 -7.95 39.36
N ASP A 772 13.31 -9.10 39.24
CA ASP A 772 14.76 -9.29 39.47
C ASP A 772 15.57 -9.39 38.18
N PHE A 773 14.93 -9.54 37.01
CA PHE A 773 15.55 -9.68 35.68
C PHE A 773 16.44 -10.92 35.49
N ASP A 774 16.50 -11.82 36.46
CA ASP A 774 17.16 -13.12 36.33
C ASP A 774 16.39 -13.99 35.30
N GLY A 775 17.11 -14.88 34.61
CA GLY A 775 16.54 -15.79 33.59
C GLY A 775 16.35 -15.17 32.20
N TYR A 776 15.99 -13.88 32.09
CA TYR A 776 15.82 -13.21 30.80
C TYR A 776 17.12 -13.15 29.97
N PRO A 777 17.07 -13.39 28.64
CA PRO A 777 18.23 -13.25 27.75
C PRO A 777 18.85 -11.85 27.71
N ASP A 778 20.15 -11.79 27.42
CA ASP A 778 20.87 -10.55 27.08
C ASP A 778 20.20 -9.89 25.85
N GLY A 779 19.83 -8.62 25.95
CA GLY A 779 19.15 -7.86 24.89
C GLY A 779 17.62 -7.78 25.04
N THR A 780 17.02 -8.46 26.02
CA THR A 780 15.57 -8.41 26.26
C THR A 780 15.07 -6.99 26.56
N THR A 781 13.95 -6.60 25.91
CA THR A 781 13.29 -5.27 26.09
C THR A 781 11.78 -5.36 26.36
N ASP A 782 11.17 -6.53 26.22
CA ASP A 782 9.81 -6.84 26.69
C ASP A 782 9.93 -7.94 27.77
N LEU A 783 9.19 -7.79 28.87
CA LEU A 783 9.21 -8.69 30.02
C LEU A 783 7.89 -9.47 30.17
N GLY A 784 6.95 -9.34 29.23
CA GLY A 784 5.61 -9.97 29.27
C GLY A 784 4.66 -9.40 30.33
N ASP A 785 5.18 -8.83 31.42
CA ASP A 785 4.46 -8.27 32.56
C ASP A 785 3.70 -6.95 32.29
N GLY A 786 3.78 -6.43 31.07
CA GLY A 786 3.16 -5.17 30.64
C GLY A 786 3.90 -3.90 31.13
N SER A 787 5.06 -4.04 31.77
CA SER A 787 6.04 -2.96 31.84
C SER A 787 6.68 -2.72 30.47
N VAL A 788 7.27 -1.54 30.28
CA VAL A 788 7.84 -1.12 28.99
C VAL A 788 9.23 -0.53 29.21
N ILE A 789 10.24 -1.19 28.64
CA ILE A 789 11.63 -0.69 28.51
C ILE A 789 11.69 0.13 27.22
N THR A 790 12.37 1.28 27.20
CA THR A 790 12.42 2.16 26.01
C THR A 790 13.68 3.02 25.93
N GLY A 791 14.43 2.85 24.84
CA GLY A 791 15.58 3.69 24.46
C GLY A 791 16.80 2.85 24.11
N ALA A 792 17.63 3.32 23.17
CA ALA A 792 18.70 2.52 22.54
C ALA A 792 19.84 2.04 23.46
N ALA A 793 19.79 2.36 24.76
CA ALA A 793 20.73 1.88 25.78
C ALA A 793 20.08 0.97 26.84
N ALA A 794 18.80 0.65 26.70
CA ALA A 794 17.98 -0.01 27.72
C ALA A 794 17.61 -1.44 27.30
N GLU A 795 18.15 -2.43 28.00
CA GLU A 795 17.97 -3.87 27.77
C GLU A 795 18.38 -4.65 29.02
N VAL A 796 17.99 -5.92 29.15
CA VAL A 796 18.56 -6.82 30.16
C VAL A 796 19.96 -7.27 29.73
N VAL A 797 20.94 -7.26 30.64
CA VAL A 797 22.32 -7.74 30.43
C VAL A 797 22.87 -8.36 31.72
N ASP A 798 23.46 -9.56 31.64
CA ASP A 798 23.95 -10.34 32.80
C ASP A 798 22.87 -10.44 33.91
N GLY A 799 21.61 -10.71 33.53
CA GLY A 799 20.47 -10.87 34.46
C GLY A 799 20.01 -9.59 35.16
N ARG A 800 20.30 -8.40 34.60
CA ARG A 800 20.01 -7.09 35.22
C ARG A 800 19.61 -6.06 34.17
N LEU A 801 18.71 -5.14 34.50
CA LEU A 801 18.31 -4.07 33.59
C LEU A 801 19.42 -3.03 33.43
N GLN A 802 20.08 -2.99 32.27
CA GLN A 802 20.91 -1.86 31.87
C GLN A 802 20.02 -0.70 31.41
N LEU A 803 20.37 0.53 31.80
CA LEU A 803 19.68 1.75 31.34
C LEU A 803 20.64 2.74 30.66
N THR A 804 21.95 2.66 30.88
CA THR A 804 22.93 3.47 30.15
C THR A 804 24.15 2.63 29.78
N LYS A 805 24.79 2.99 28.66
CA LYS A 805 25.99 2.32 28.13
C LYS A 805 27.17 3.30 28.05
N ASP A 806 28.29 2.95 28.66
CA ASP A 806 29.43 3.84 28.85
C ASP A 806 30.07 4.30 27.52
N GLY A 807 30.33 5.61 27.42
CA GLY A 807 30.85 6.28 26.24
C GLY A 807 29.90 6.35 25.04
N GLN A 808 28.66 5.85 25.15
CA GLN A 808 27.69 5.82 24.05
C GLN A 808 26.63 6.91 24.23
N GLY A 809 26.55 7.85 23.27
CA GLY A 809 25.65 9.01 23.33
C GLY A 809 24.19 8.71 22.96
N LEU A 810 23.64 7.61 23.46
CA LEU A 810 22.38 6.98 23.01
C LEU A 810 21.09 7.70 23.46
N GLY A 811 21.22 8.90 24.05
CA GLY A 811 20.06 9.71 24.45
C GLY A 811 19.49 9.32 25.81
N PHE A 812 18.16 9.35 25.91
CA PHE A 812 17.42 8.98 27.11
C PHE A 812 17.00 7.51 27.06
N SER A 813 16.76 6.96 28.25
CA SER A 813 16.19 5.63 28.48
C SER A 813 15.15 5.68 29.59
N SER A 814 14.20 4.76 29.56
CA SER A 814 13.30 4.49 30.69
C SER A 814 12.90 3.02 30.77
N TRP A 815 12.44 2.63 31.96
CA TRP A 815 11.63 1.45 32.19
C TRP A 815 10.43 1.89 33.02
N THR A 816 9.22 1.55 32.56
CA THR A 816 7.96 2.07 33.09
C THR A 816 6.99 0.94 33.42
N ILE A 817 6.40 1.00 34.61
CA ILE A 817 5.55 -0.05 35.19
C ILE A 817 4.10 0.47 35.28
N PRO A 818 3.08 -0.32 34.89
CA PRO A 818 1.67 0.08 34.92
C PRO A 818 1.17 0.60 36.26
N ALA A 819 0.12 1.43 36.22
CA ALA A 819 -0.50 2.01 37.41
C ALA A 819 -1.13 0.96 38.34
N ILE A 820 -0.49 0.74 39.50
CA ILE A 820 -0.85 -0.32 40.44
C ILE A 820 -1.92 0.17 41.43
N GLN A 821 -3.06 -0.54 41.51
CA GLN A 821 -4.18 -0.15 42.37
C GLN A 821 -3.78 -0.05 43.86
N ASN A 822 -4.31 0.96 44.56
CA ASN A 822 -3.98 1.37 45.93
C ASN A 822 -2.63 2.08 46.12
N SER A 823 -1.86 2.36 45.07
CA SER A 823 -0.61 3.16 45.12
C SER A 823 -0.82 4.55 45.77
N SER A 824 -1.99 5.18 45.57
CA SER A 824 -2.37 6.44 46.23
C SER A 824 -2.39 6.36 47.76
N GLN A 825 -2.48 5.17 48.33
CA GLN A 825 -2.48 4.93 49.78
C GLN A 825 -1.06 4.84 50.37
N GLY A 826 -0.02 4.99 49.56
CA GLY A 826 1.38 4.88 49.91
C GLY A 826 2.02 3.58 49.42
N PHE A 827 3.35 3.56 49.32
CA PHE A 827 4.14 2.43 48.88
C PHE A 827 5.58 2.51 49.42
N THR A 828 6.31 1.40 49.34
CA THR A 828 7.77 1.31 49.52
C THR A 828 8.36 0.62 48.30
N VAL A 829 9.53 1.07 47.83
CA VAL A 829 10.28 0.49 46.71
C VAL A 829 11.71 0.25 47.17
N THR A 830 12.25 -0.90 46.82
CA THR A 830 13.67 -1.26 46.99
C THR A 830 14.22 -1.86 45.70
N PHE A 831 15.47 -1.56 45.38
CA PHE A 831 16.24 -2.20 44.30
C PHE A 831 17.72 -2.04 44.60
N ASP A 832 18.56 -2.91 44.06
CA ASP A 832 20.01 -2.70 44.00
C ASP A 832 20.37 -1.90 42.73
N MET A 833 21.39 -1.06 42.85
CA MET A 833 21.83 -0.17 41.78
C MET A 833 23.36 -0.22 41.65
N GLU A 834 23.87 -0.29 40.42
CA GLU A 834 25.28 -0.13 40.08
C GLU A 834 25.46 1.02 39.08
N ILE A 835 26.43 1.91 39.35
CA ILE A 835 26.85 2.97 38.41
C ILE A 835 28.36 2.90 38.23
N THR A 836 28.82 2.71 36.98
CA THR A 836 30.23 2.48 36.62
C THR A 836 30.66 3.40 35.47
N ASP A 837 31.90 3.91 35.51
CA ASP A 837 32.45 4.88 34.54
C ASP A 837 33.89 4.51 34.15
N SER A 838 34.19 4.38 32.85
CA SER A 838 35.54 4.06 32.39
C SER A 838 36.50 5.25 32.48
N PRO A 839 37.75 5.07 32.98
CA PRO A 839 38.73 6.15 33.12
C PRO A 839 38.94 7.00 31.86
N GLY A 840 38.38 8.21 31.85
CA GLY A 840 37.95 8.85 30.60
C GLY A 840 38.59 10.19 30.27
N ALA A 841 37.91 10.91 29.38
CA ALA A 841 38.12 12.34 29.10
C ALA A 841 36.84 13.17 29.26
N ASN A 842 35.70 12.49 29.38
CA ASN A 842 34.42 13.01 29.85
C ASN A 842 34.32 12.69 31.35
N ASP A 843 33.46 13.41 32.07
CA ASP A 843 33.02 13.03 33.41
C ASP A 843 31.73 12.20 33.32
N PRO A 844 31.38 11.37 34.33
CA PRO A 844 30.08 10.72 34.40
C PRO A 844 28.95 11.75 34.42
N ALA A 845 27.90 11.41 33.68
CA ALA A 845 26.67 12.18 33.48
C ALA A 845 25.64 11.30 32.70
N ASP A 846 24.35 11.62 32.71
CA ASP A 846 23.76 12.77 33.41
C ASP A 846 23.16 12.35 34.77
N GLY A 847 22.48 11.20 34.82
CA GLY A 847 22.03 10.60 36.08
C GLY A 847 20.85 9.67 35.89
N LEU A 848 20.04 9.54 36.95
CA LEU A 848 18.74 8.87 36.90
C LEU A 848 17.70 9.50 37.82
N SER A 849 16.44 9.13 37.60
CA SER A 849 15.35 9.31 38.53
C SER A 849 14.46 8.08 38.62
N PHE A 850 13.92 7.82 39.81
CA PHE A 850 12.71 7.00 39.99
C PHE A 850 11.50 7.95 40.09
N ASN A 851 10.39 7.61 39.45
CA ASN A 851 9.24 8.48 39.21
C ASN A 851 7.91 7.80 39.54
N TYR A 852 6.93 8.62 39.93
CA TYR A 852 5.54 8.22 40.17
C TYR A 852 4.61 9.39 39.80
N GLY A 853 3.82 9.26 38.72
CA GLY A 853 3.10 10.39 38.15
C GLY A 853 2.15 10.11 36.98
N ASP A 854 1.64 11.18 36.37
CA ASP A 854 0.66 11.16 35.27
C ASP A 854 1.28 11.04 33.85
N PHE A 855 2.38 10.28 33.73
CA PHE A 855 3.07 9.94 32.47
C PHE A 855 2.51 8.69 31.79
N GLN A 856 2.85 8.50 30.50
CA GLN A 856 2.48 7.30 29.74
C GLN A 856 3.53 6.18 29.88
N LEU A 857 3.12 4.91 29.64
CA LEU A 857 4.09 3.81 29.48
C LEU A 857 4.93 4.02 28.23
N GLY A 858 6.20 3.63 28.28
CA GLY A 858 7.22 3.93 27.27
C GLY A 858 7.66 5.40 27.23
N GLU A 859 7.08 6.29 28.06
CA GLU A 859 7.53 7.67 28.12
C GLU A 859 8.92 7.74 28.78
N GLN A 860 9.85 8.45 28.12
CA GLN A 860 11.21 8.64 28.64
C GLN A 860 11.25 9.89 29.53
N GLY A 861 11.93 9.83 30.67
CA GLY A 861 12.10 11.00 31.54
C GLY A 861 13.04 12.06 30.97
N GLN A 862 13.53 12.92 31.87
CA GLN A 862 14.66 13.82 31.70
C GLN A 862 15.85 13.40 32.59
N ALA A 863 15.99 12.09 32.82
CA ALA A 863 17.03 11.47 33.66
C ALA A 863 17.05 12.04 35.09
N GLU A 864 18.09 12.77 35.49
CA GLU A 864 18.21 13.41 36.80
C GLU A 864 17.15 14.50 37.06
N GLU A 865 16.49 15.03 36.03
CA GLU A 865 15.38 16.00 36.13
C GLU A 865 14.00 15.30 36.02
N GLY A 866 13.87 14.10 36.60
CA GLY A 866 12.59 13.40 36.75
C GLY A 866 11.87 13.09 35.43
N MET A 867 10.55 13.22 35.43
CA MET A 867 9.68 13.22 34.25
C MET A 867 9.31 14.65 33.79
N GLU A 868 10.14 15.64 34.09
CA GLU A 868 9.71 17.03 34.08
C GLU A 868 9.67 17.70 32.70
N ASN A 869 8.90 18.78 32.60
CA ASN A 869 8.74 19.63 31.41
C ASN A 869 8.20 18.92 30.15
N ARG A 870 7.95 17.61 30.20
CA ARG A 870 7.27 16.80 29.17
C ARG A 870 5.85 17.32 28.90
N PRO A 871 5.44 17.53 27.63
CA PRO A 871 4.11 18.08 27.30
C PRO A 871 2.95 17.10 27.56
N GLY A 872 2.44 17.09 28.79
CA GLY A 872 1.27 16.29 29.18
C GLY A 872 1.22 16.03 30.67
N ILE A 873 2.40 15.81 31.25
CA ILE A 873 2.64 15.55 32.67
C ILE A 873 2.38 16.81 33.49
N ASN A 874 1.54 16.69 34.52
CA ASN A 874 1.19 17.78 35.45
C ASN A 874 1.57 17.42 36.89
N ASN A 875 1.64 16.13 37.23
CA ASN A 875 1.86 15.62 38.57
C ASN A 875 2.89 14.49 38.55
N ASN A 876 4.06 14.72 39.14
CA ASN A 876 5.10 13.71 39.30
C ASN A 876 5.77 13.87 40.67
N LEU A 877 6.14 12.77 41.28
CA LEU A 877 7.01 12.71 42.45
C LEU A 877 8.26 11.94 42.04
N SER A 878 9.42 12.59 42.14
CA SER A 878 10.69 12.05 41.66
C SER A 878 11.75 11.98 42.74
N TRP A 879 12.58 10.95 42.63
CA TRP A 879 13.72 10.65 43.48
C TRP A 879 14.96 10.62 42.59
N GLU A 880 15.82 11.63 42.74
CA GLU A 880 16.74 12.08 41.69
C GLU A 880 18.20 11.93 42.13
N VAL A 881 19.06 11.51 41.19
CA VAL A 881 20.49 11.22 41.39
C VAL A 881 21.28 11.86 40.23
N ASP A 882 21.74 13.10 40.41
CA ASP A 882 22.58 13.82 39.46
C ASP A 882 24.05 13.36 39.59
N THR A 883 24.53 12.62 38.58
CA THR A 883 25.92 12.18 38.51
C THR A 883 26.84 13.24 37.92
N TRP A 884 26.30 14.23 37.21
CA TRP A 884 27.04 15.13 36.33
C TRP A 884 28.01 16.04 37.08
N ARG A 885 29.30 15.86 36.81
CA ARG A 885 30.40 16.59 37.48
C ARG A 885 30.62 18.01 36.93
N ASN A 886 29.56 18.64 36.44
CA ASN A 886 29.52 20.01 35.92
C ASN A 886 29.88 21.08 37.00
N GLY A 887 29.69 20.77 38.28
CA GLY A 887 29.94 21.64 39.43
C GLY A 887 28.81 22.63 39.72
N ASP A 888 27.57 22.30 39.33
CA ASP A 888 26.37 23.08 39.61
C ASP A 888 25.95 22.98 41.11
N PRO A 889 25.29 24.02 41.68
CA PRO A 889 24.62 23.92 42.96
C PRO A 889 23.67 22.73 43.13
N GLU A 890 23.02 22.26 42.07
CA GLU A 890 22.06 21.15 42.11
C GLU A 890 22.70 19.73 42.09
N GLN A 891 24.03 19.59 41.91
CA GLN A 891 24.70 18.28 41.87
C GLN A 891 24.54 17.47 43.18
N GLY A 892 23.94 16.27 43.13
CA GLY A 892 23.81 15.37 44.28
C GLY A 892 22.58 14.47 44.23
N VAL A 893 21.88 14.31 45.36
CA VAL A 893 20.62 13.56 45.46
C VAL A 893 19.49 14.41 46.04
N ASN A 894 18.29 14.29 45.47
CA ASN A 894 17.10 15.06 45.86
C ASN A 894 15.81 14.23 45.81
N ILE A 895 14.77 14.79 46.42
CA ILE A 895 13.36 14.48 46.13
C ILE A 895 12.75 15.76 45.58
N ALA A 896 12.07 15.66 44.43
CA ALA A 896 11.36 16.77 43.80
C ALA A 896 9.88 16.42 43.61
N GLU A 897 9.02 17.45 43.66
CA GLU A 897 7.60 17.31 43.32
C GLU A 897 7.21 18.28 42.19
N GLN A 898 6.51 17.76 41.18
CA GLN A 898 5.79 18.54 40.19
C GLN A 898 4.29 18.45 40.53
N VAL A 899 3.63 19.60 40.72
CA VAL A 899 2.18 19.67 41.02
C VAL A 899 1.54 20.80 40.21
N ASP A 900 0.40 20.54 39.54
CA ASP A 900 -0.22 21.45 38.56
C ASP A 900 0.80 22.00 37.52
N GLY A 901 1.82 21.21 37.17
CA GLY A 901 2.91 21.59 36.25
C GLY A 901 3.98 22.53 36.84
N SER A 902 4.20 22.51 38.16
CA SER A 902 5.23 23.33 38.84
C SER A 902 6.19 22.47 39.68
N LYS A 903 7.48 22.39 39.29
CA LYS A 903 8.57 21.79 40.10
C LYS A 903 8.77 22.50 41.44
N LEU A 904 9.13 21.73 42.47
CA LEU A 904 9.82 22.15 43.68
C LEU A 904 10.69 21.02 44.24
N ASP A 905 11.99 21.29 44.45
CA ASP A 905 12.86 20.41 45.23
C ASP A 905 12.49 20.51 46.72
N VAL A 906 12.09 19.40 47.31
CA VAL A 906 11.61 19.35 48.72
C VAL A 906 12.71 18.88 49.68
N ALA A 907 13.65 18.07 49.23
CA ALA A 907 14.87 17.69 49.95
C ALA A 907 16.05 17.55 48.98
N PHE A 908 17.27 17.90 49.41
CA PHE A 908 18.47 17.84 48.58
C PHE A 908 19.76 17.77 49.41
N THR A 909 20.72 16.96 48.95
CA THR A 909 22.08 16.79 49.50
C THR A 909 23.11 16.95 48.39
N ASN A 910 23.75 18.12 48.35
CA ASN A 910 24.80 18.43 47.37
C ASN A 910 26.07 17.58 47.61
N GLY A 911 26.58 16.95 46.56
CA GLY A 911 27.80 16.16 46.58
C GLY A 911 28.13 15.48 45.25
N ILE A 912 29.17 14.65 45.24
CA ILE A 912 29.56 13.86 44.08
C ILE A 912 29.03 12.43 44.31
N ILE A 913 28.30 11.88 43.34
CA ILE A 913 27.77 10.49 43.38
C ILE A 913 28.85 9.47 43.06
N LEU A 914 29.63 9.75 42.01
CA LEU A 914 30.64 8.89 41.40
C LEU A 914 31.86 9.72 40.96
N ALA A 915 33.06 9.13 41.01
CA ALA A 915 34.30 9.76 40.59
C ALA A 915 34.85 9.16 39.29
N ASP A 916 35.32 10.02 38.38
CA ASP A 916 36.06 9.70 37.13
C ASP A 916 36.92 8.43 37.23
N GLY A 917 36.56 7.42 36.43
CA GLY A 917 37.19 6.11 36.38
C GLY A 917 36.84 5.19 37.55
N GLY A 918 35.61 5.27 38.05
CA GLY A 918 35.13 4.61 39.26
C GLY A 918 33.94 3.67 39.05
N SER A 919 33.46 3.13 40.16
CA SER A 919 32.21 2.36 40.25
C SER A 919 31.65 2.51 41.67
N VAL A 920 30.34 2.63 41.79
CA VAL A 920 29.57 2.66 43.05
C VAL A 920 28.38 1.73 42.93
N SER A 921 28.08 0.98 44.00
CA SER A 921 26.91 0.11 44.02
C SER A 921 26.36 -0.11 45.42
N GLY A 922 25.05 -0.36 45.50
CA GLY A 922 24.35 -0.71 46.73
C GLY A 922 22.83 -0.47 46.67
N PRO A 923 22.11 -0.80 47.75
CA PRO A 923 20.66 -0.78 47.77
C PRO A 923 20.10 0.64 47.84
N VAL A 924 18.97 0.81 47.16
CA VAL A 924 18.10 1.98 47.22
C VAL A 924 16.85 1.62 48.02
N THR A 925 16.33 2.59 48.78
CA THR A 925 15.02 2.48 49.43
C THR A 925 14.26 3.80 49.29
N ILE A 926 13.08 3.70 48.69
CA ILE A 926 12.16 4.79 48.40
C ILE A 926 10.84 4.50 49.11
N SER A 927 10.16 5.53 49.61
CA SER A 927 8.76 5.38 50.05
C SER A 927 7.93 6.64 49.86
N TYR A 928 6.65 6.44 49.53
CA TYR A 928 5.62 7.48 49.56
C TYR A 928 4.59 7.15 50.64
N ASN A 929 4.26 8.16 51.45
CA ASN A 929 3.21 8.07 52.45
C ASN A 929 2.36 9.35 52.41
N PRO A 930 1.09 9.29 51.97
CA PRO A 930 0.21 10.46 51.84
C PRO A 930 -0.15 11.15 53.18
N SER A 931 0.38 10.66 54.31
CA SER A 931 0.20 11.26 55.64
C SER A 931 1.48 11.77 56.32
N THR A 932 2.67 11.42 55.81
CA THR A 932 3.97 11.85 56.38
C THR A 932 4.92 12.48 55.38
N GLY A 933 4.93 12.04 54.11
CA GLY A 933 5.83 12.58 53.08
C GLY A 933 6.41 11.53 52.15
N ALA A 934 7.57 11.84 51.55
CA ALA A 934 8.42 10.88 50.85
C ALA A 934 9.74 10.66 51.59
N SER A 935 10.33 9.47 51.41
CA SER A 935 11.66 9.11 51.93
C SER A 935 12.56 8.62 50.81
N PHE A 936 13.87 8.81 50.95
CA PHE A 936 14.91 8.35 50.04
C PHE A 936 16.15 7.99 50.84
N ILE A 937 16.61 6.75 50.72
CA ILE A 937 17.83 6.24 51.32
C ILE A 937 18.60 5.51 50.21
N THR A 938 19.90 5.71 50.16
CA THR A 938 20.81 4.91 49.32
C THR A 938 21.99 4.46 50.18
N GLU A 939 22.58 3.32 49.88
CA GLU A 939 23.92 2.97 50.37
C GLU A 939 24.89 2.78 49.19
N GLY A 940 26.20 2.91 49.45
CA GLY A 940 27.25 2.64 48.46
C GLY A 940 27.78 3.83 47.64
N LEU A 941 26.98 4.88 47.43
CA LEU A 941 27.39 6.07 46.65
C LEU A 941 28.46 6.92 47.40
N ASP A 942 29.25 7.74 46.69
CA ASP A 942 30.18 8.69 47.33
C ASP A 942 29.41 9.80 48.09
N THR A 943 28.17 10.09 47.67
CA THR A 943 27.17 10.92 48.37
C THR A 943 25.83 10.19 48.34
N ASN A 944 25.30 9.82 49.51
CA ASN A 944 24.06 9.04 49.64
C ASN A 944 22.86 9.89 50.08
N ALA A 945 21.65 9.40 49.80
CA ALA A 945 20.41 9.93 50.35
C ALA A 945 20.20 9.44 51.80
N ASP A 946 19.65 10.32 52.64
CA ASP A 946 19.33 10.11 54.07
C ASP A 946 18.11 10.99 54.41
N PHE A 947 17.03 10.80 53.64
CA PHE A 947 15.79 11.58 53.72
C PHE A 947 14.66 10.72 54.28
N GLU A 948 14.11 11.10 55.44
CA GLU A 948 12.94 10.47 56.08
C GLU A 948 11.76 11.47 56.12
N ASP A 949 10.56 11.02 55.75
CA ASP A 949 9.28 11.76 55.92
C ASP A 949 9.33 13.25 55.48
N VAL A 950 9.76 13.51 54.24
CA VAL A 950 9.82 14.86 53.64
C VAL A 950 8.42 15.36 53.28
N GLU A 951 7.96 16.42 53.94
CA GLU A 951 6.61 17.00 53.78
C GLU A 951 6.35 17.49 52.34
N LEU A 952 5.39 16.84 51.65
CA LEU A 952 4.99 17.10 50.26
C LEU A 952 3.72 17.97 50.15
N THR A 953 3.50 18.55 48.97
CA THR A 953 2.19 19.02 48.49
C THR A 953 1.56 18.11 47.43
N PHE A 954 2.36 17.22 46.82
CA PHE A 954 1.92 16.16 45.89
C PHE A 954 0.91 15.19 46.50
N VAL A 955 -0.02 14.73 45.66
CA VAL A 955 -1.07 13.76 46.00
C VAL A 955 -1.07 12.66 44.93
N GLY A 956 -0.73 11.43 45.31
CA GLY A 956 -0.77 10.28 44.41
C GLY A 956 -2.20 9.87 44.05
N ASP A 957 -2.39 9.34 42.84
CA ASP A 957 -3.63 8.71 42.37
C ASP A 957 -3.34 7.26 41.95
N ASP A 958 -4.35 6.38 42.04
CA ASP A 958 -4.24 4.97 41.66
C ASP A 958 -4.06 4.76 40.14
N SER A 959 -4.17 5.83 39.34
CA SER A 959 -3.89 5.84 37.90
C SER A 959 -2.51 6.40 37.53
N PHE A 960 -1.60 6.59 38.49
CA PHE A 960 -0.23 7.01 38.22
C PHE A 960 0.67 5.79 37.98
N ASN A 961 1.45 5.86 36.90
CA ASN A 961 2.46 4.84 36.56
C ASN A 961 3.72 5.05 37.41
N PHE A 962 4.57 4.02 37.46
CA PHE A 962 5.91 4.10 38.04
C PHE A 962 6.96 4.02 36.92
N GLY A 963 8.19 4.48 37.17
CA GLY A 963 9.27 4.24 36.22
C GLY A 963 10.62 4.83 36.62
N ILE A 964 11.67 4.18 36.13
CA ILE A 964 13.05 4.69 36.19
C ILE A 964 13.36 5.37 34.85
N SER A 965 14.15 6.44 34.87
CA SER A 965 14.62 7.13 33.66
C SER A 965 16.05 7.60 33.81
N ALA A 966 16.86 7.46 32.75
CA ALA A 966 18.28 7.78 32.74
C ALA A 966 18.73 8.36 31.39
N ARG A 967 20.00 8.79 31.28
CA ARG A 967 20.59 9.37 30.06
C ARG A 967 22.11 9.37 30.05
N VAL A 968 22.67 9.27 28.84
CA VAL A 968 24.06 9.67 28.53
C VAL A 968 24.07 10.79 27.50
N GLY A 969 24.25 12.04 27.94
CA GLY A 969 24.27 13.23 27.09
C GLY A 969 25.53 13.44 26.23
N GLY A 970 26.25 12.37 25.88
CA GLY A 970 27.63 12.42 25.37
C GLY A 970 28.69 12.39 26.49
N ALA A 971 28.32 11.83 27.64
CA ALA A 971 29.15 11.58 28.81
C ALA A 971 29.55 10.09 28.89
N ASN A 972 29.89 9.60 30.09
CA ASN A 972 30.41 8.26 30.34
C ASN A 972 29.79 7.64 31.61
N GLN A 973 28.81 6.74 31.49
CA GLN A 973 28.45 5.81 32.57
C GLN A 973 27.61 4.62 32.07
N ASP A 974 27.86 3.45 32.67
CA ASP A 974 26.92 2.34 32.74
C ASP A 974 26.04 2.47 33.99
N LEU A 975 24.77 2.13 33.88
CA LEU A 975 23.78 2.11 34.97
C LEU A 975 23.01 0.79 34.89
N PHE A 976 23.00 0.03 35.98
CA PHE A 976 22.23 -1.19 36.14
C PHE A 976 21.26 -1.09 37.32
N ILE A 977 20.08 -1.70 37.16
CA ILE A 977 19.04 -1.89 38.17
C ILE A 977 18.77 -3.39 38.31
N ASP A 978 18.57 -3.83 39.56
CA ASP A 978 18.55 -5.23 39.96
C ASP A 978 17.62 -5.40 41.20
N ASN A 979 17.08 -6.59 41.45
CA ASN A 979 16.30 -6.93 42.65
C ASN A 979 15.15 -5.93 42.97
N PHE A 980 14.36 -5.51 41.97
CA PHE A 980 13.32 -4.49 42.14
C PHE A 980 12.06 -5.06 42.82
N VAL A 981 11.69 -4.46 43.97
CA VAL A 981 10.51 -4.82 44.75
C VAL A 981 9.74 -3.58 45.13
N LEU A 982 8.49 -3.48 44.64
CA LEU A 982 7.51 -2.47 45.01
C LEU A 982 6.44 -3.10 45.91
N SER A 983 6.20 -2.52 47.08
CA SER A 983 5.19 -2.96 48.06
C SER A 983 4.17 -1.86 48.37
N LEU A 984 2.88 -2.20 48.22
CA LEU A 984 1.73 -1.30 48.34
C LEU A 984 1.22 -1.15 49.78
N GLY A 985 0.80 0.06 50.09
CA GLY A 985 0.07 0.45 51.28
C GLY A 985 0.87 1.33 52.22
N THR A 986 0.16 2.18 52.96
CA THR A 986 0.74 2.90 54.08
C THR A 986 1.14 1.90 55.16
N LEU A 987 2.44 1.84 55.48
CA LEU A 987 2.96 1.14 56.64
C LEU A 987 2.40 1.78 57.92
N GLY A 988 1.31 1.21 58.43
CA GLY A 988 0.69 1.55 59.71
C GLY A 988 1.59 1.15 60.87
N THR A 989 2.66 1.93 61.07
CA THR A 989 4.01 1.46 61.46
C THR A 989 4.60 0.42 60.49
N PRO A 990 5.93 0.42 60.25
CA PRO A 990 6.56 -0.62 59.45
C PRO A 990 6.25 -2.02 59.99
N PHE A 991 5.96 -2.97 59.10
CA PHE A 991 5.73 -4.37 59.46
C PHE A 991 7.00 -4.92 60.10
N GLN A 992 7.00 -4.96 61.42
CA GLN A 992 8.16 -5.25 62.24
C GLN A 992 7.72 -5.86 63.56
N ILE A 993 8.60 -6.63 64.17
CA ILE A 993 8.45 -7.08 65.55
C ILE A 993 8.67 -5.86 66.48
N THR A 994 7.60 -5.37 67.10
CA THR A 994 7.59 -4.17 67.96
C THR A 994 8.05 -4.46 69.40
N ASP A 995 7.90 -5.69 69.90
CA ASP A 995 8.50 -6.15 71.16
C ASP A 995 8.84 -7.65 71.12
N ILE A 996 9.89 -8.04 71.87
CA ILE A 996 10.20 -9.44 72.19
C ILE A 996 10.46 -9.54 73.69
N SER A 997 9.58 -10.24 74.39
CA SER A 997 9.66 -10.43 75.85
C SER A 997 9.78 -11.91 76.23
N LYS A 998 10.35 -12.19 77.40
CA LYS A 998 10.56 -13.57 77.90
C LYS A 998 10.27 -13.66 79.40
N GLU A 999 9.32 -14.51 79.81
CA GLU A 999 9.08 -14.84 81.23
C GLU A 999 9.28 -16.34 81.48
N GLY A 1000 10.45 -16.70 82.00
CA GLY A 1000 10.80 -18.12 82.22
C GLY A 1000 11.25 -18.77 80.92
N THR A 1001 10.51 -19.77 80.43
CA THR A 1001 10.73 -20.44 79.13
C THR A 1001 9.84 -19.88 78.03
N GLU A 1002 8.73 -19.22 78.37
CA GLU A 1002 7.81 -18.61 77.41
C GLU A 1002 8.45 -17.34 76.81
N VAL A 1003 8.51 -17.26 75.48
CA VAL A 1003 8.89 -16.10 74.69
C VAL A 1003 7.65 -15.57 73.99
N ALA A 1004 7.35 -14.28 74.14
CA ALA A 1004 6.26 -13.60 73.47
C ALA A 1004 6.81 -12.57 72.46
N ILE A 1005 6.20 -12.54 71.29
CA ILE A 1005 6.64 -11.75 70.12
C ILE A 1005 5.44 -10.92 69.69
N THR A 1006 5.58 -9.59 69.67
CA THR A 1006 4.54 -8.66 69.24
C THR A 1006 4.98 -7.97 67.96
N TRP A 1007 4.10 -7.83 66.98
CA TRP A 1007 4.36 -7.10 65.73
C TRP A 1007 3.22 -6.14 65.38
N ALA A 1008 3.55 -5.10 64.61
CA ALA A 1008 2.56 -4.25 63.97
C ALA A 1008 1.78 -5.08 62.94
N SER A 1009 0.45 -5.09 63.04
CA SER A 1009 -0.42 -5.95 62.22
C SER A 1009 -1.58 -5.20 61.60
N SER A 1010 -2.15 -5.76 60.55
CA SER A 1010 -3.40 -5.28 59.95
C SER A 1010 -4.57 -6.19 60.34
N ALA A 1011 -5.75 -5.62 60.54
CA ALA A 1011 -6.95 -6.38 60.87
C ALA A 1011 -7.37 -7.34 59.73
N ASN A 1012 -7.95 -8.50 60.09
CA ASN A 1012 -8.41 -9.54 59.15
C ASN A 1012 -7.30 -10.14 58.27
N ARG A 1013 -6.10 -10.34 58.85
CA ARG A 1013 -4.98 -11.05 58.23
C ARG A 1013 -4.58 -12.29 59.03
N ILE A 1014 -3.85 -13.19 58.40
CA ILE A 1014 -3.24 -14.39 59.00
C ILE A 1014 -1.72 -14.19 58.99
N TYR A 1015 -1.01 -14.70 59.99
CA TYR A 1015 0.44 -14.61 60.10
C TYR A 1015 1.07 -15.98 60.34
N LYS A 1016 2.18 -16.26 59.65
CA LYS A 1016 3.08 -17.39 59.90
C LYS A 1016 4.19 -16.95 60.84
N ILE A 1017 4.60 -17.84 61.75
CA ILE A 1017 5.70 -17.65 62.70
C ILE A 1017 6.73 -18.76 62.51
N GLU A 1018 7.99 -18.38 62.32
CA GLU A 1018 9.12 -19.29 62.15
C GLU A 1018 10.27 -18.91 63.08
N ARG A 1019 11.12 -19.88 63.45
CA ARG A 1019 12.29 -19.67 64.33
C ARG A 1019 13.54 -20.40 63.84
N SER A 1020 14.70 -19.77 63.94
CA SER A 1020 16.00 -20.38 63.62
C SER A 1020 17.02 -20.19 64.75
N GLU A 1021 18.07 -21.02 64.77
CA GLU A 1021 19.27 -20.82 65.59
C GLU A 1021 20.34 -19.93 64.91
N SER A 1022 20.16 -19.61 63.62
CA SER A 1022 21.00 -18.69 62.82
C SER A 1022 20.20 -17.51 62.24
N LEU A 1023 20.92 -16.54 61.65
CA LEU A 1023 20.38 -15.49 60.77
C LEU A 1023 20.94 -15.58 59.34
N GLU A 1024 21.87 -16.50 59.11
CA GLU A 1024 22.36 -16.79 57.77
C GLU A 1024 21.24 -17.53 57.05
N ASN A 1025 20.61 -16.87 56.06
CA ASN A 1025 20.07 -17.61 54.93
C ASN A 1025 21.26 -18.40 54.33
N ASP A 1026 21.03 -19.68 54.09
CA ASP A 1026 21.75 -20.40 53.04
C ASP A 1026 20.87 -20.23 51.81
N ASP A 1027 21.42 -19.83 50.67
CA ASP A 1027 20.65 -19.42 49.47
C ASP A 1027 20.03 -20.63 48.73
N VAL A 1028 19.87 -21.74 49.45
CA VAL A 1028 19.38 -23.03 49.00
C VAL A 1028 18.55 -23.65 50.14
N ASP A 1029 17.27 -23.28 50.29
CA ASP A 1029 16.37 -23.87 51.30
C ASP A 1029 15.93 -25.30 50.91
N SER A 1030 16.91 -26.19 50.82
CA SER A 1030 16.71 -27.62 50.61
C SER A 1030 17.24 -28.41 51.81
N ASN A 1031 16.44 -29.38 52.27
CA ASN A 1031 16.66 -30.14 53.50
C ASN A 1031 17.85 -31.15 53.47
N ARG A 1032 18.84 -30.95 52.60
CA ARG A 1032 19.69 -32.01 52.03
C ARG A 1032 20.84 -32.54 52.90
N ASP A 1033 21.37 -31.81 53.88
CA ASP A 1033 22.61 -32.21 54.59
C ASP A 1033 22.54 -32.32 56.14
N GLY A 1034 21.79 -31.43 56.79
CA GLY A 1034 21.62 -31.39 58.25
C GLY A 1034 22.70 -30.65 59.05
N GLU A 1035 23.38 -29.64 58.48
CA GLU A 1035 24.05 -28.60 59.28
C GLU A 1035 23.04 -27.52 59.76
N VAL A 1036 23.46 -26.30 60.14
CA VAL A 1036 22.73 -25.45 61.11
C VAL A 1036 22.29 -24.10 60.52
N GLY A 1037 21.09 -24.06 59.92
CA GLY A 1037 20.47 -22.80 59.42
C GLY A 1037 18.93 -22.76 59.44
N PHE A 1038 18.26 -23.91 59.27
CA PHE A 1038 16.81 -24.07 59.08
C PHE A 1038 15.88 -23.19 59.94
N TRP A 1039 14.89 -22.58 59.27
CA TRP A 1039 13.75 -21.90 59.89
C TRP A 1039 12.64 -22.92 60.22
N GLU A 1040 12.50 -23.27 61.50
CA GLU A 1040 11.41 -24.11 61.99
C GLU A 1040 10.11 -23.31 62.06
N GLU A 1041 9.14 -23.67 61.22
CA GLU A 1041 7.75 -23.23 61.34
C GLU A 1041 7.14 -23.64 62.69
N VAL A 1042 6.46 -22.68 63.34
CA VAL A 1042 5.91 -22.84 64.69
C VAL A 1042 4.39 -22.79 64.70
N ASP A 1043 3.81 -21.89 63.89
CA ASP A 1043 2.35 -21.75 63.66
C ASP A 1043 2.15 -20.98 62.34
N ASP A 1044 1.24 -21.44 61.48
CA ASP A 1044 0.89 -20.87 60.17
C ASP A 1044 -0.43 -20.07 60.19
N GLY A 1045 -1.22 -20.22 61.27
CA GLY A 1045 -2.63 -19.83 61.32
C GLY A 1045 -2.96 -18.64 62.23
N ILE A 1046 -2.00 -17.76 62.54
CA ILE A 1046 -2.21 -16.70 63.54
C ILE A 1046 -3.08 -15.57 62.99
N LEU A 1047 -4.39 -15.61 63.29
CA LEU A 1047 -5.29 -14.49 62.99
C LEU A 1047 -4.90 -13.21 63.77
N SER A 1048 -4.93 -12.09 63.06
CA SER A 1048 -4.71 -10.74 63.59
C SER A 1048 -5.63 -10.38 64.77
N GLU A 1049 -5.05 -9.83 65.84
CA GLU A 1049 -5.80 -9.25 66.96
C GLU A 1049 -6.19 -7.76 66.73
N GLY A 1050 -5.63 -7.10 65.70
CA GLY A 1050 -5.90 -5.70 65.37
C GLY A 1050 -4.68 -4.98 64.80
N ASP A 1051 -4.39 -3.80 65.35
CA ASP A 1051 -3.27 -2.93 64.95
C ASP A 1051 -1.90 -3.47 65.44
N GLU A 1052 -1.91 -4.31 66.47
CA GLU A 1052 -0.78 -5.15 66.92
C GLU A 1052 -1.29 -6.57 67.18
N THR A 1053 -0.46 -7.58 66.91
CA THR A 1053 -0.75 -9.00 67.19
C THR A 1053 0.41 -9.61 67.98
N THR A 1054 0.13 -10.58 68.85
CA THR A 1054 1.16 -11.22 69.71
C THR A 1054 1.05 -12.74 69.71
N PHE A 1055 2.17 -13.41 69.41
CA PHE A 1055 2.34 -14.86 69.53
C PHE A 1055 3.15 -15.21 70.80
N THR A 1056 3.09 -16.47 71.26
CA THR A 1056 3.87 -16.92 72.44
C THR A 1056 4.17 -18.42 72.36
N ASP A 1057 5.44 -18.79 72.59
CA ASP A 1057 5.95 -20.17 72.48
C ASP A 1057 6.96 -20.53 73.61
N GLU A 1058 7.15 -21.82 73.89
CA GLU A 1058 8.09 -22.34 74.90
C GLU A 1058 9.48 -22.67 74.30
N VAL A 1059 10.48 -21.81 74.56
CA VAL A 1059 11.88 -22.08 74.18
C VAL A 1059 12.60 -22.84 75.29
N PHE A 1060 12.90 -24.12 75.05
CA PHE A 1060 13.38 -25.07 76.06
C PHE A 1060 14.89 -25.00 76.43
N ASP A 1061 15.73 -24.30 75.67
CA ASP A 1061 17.18 -24.20 75.93
C ASP A 1061 17.68 -22.74 76.04
N ASP A 1062 17.80 -22.25 77.28
CA ASP A 1062 18.37 -20.93 77.63
C ASP A 1062 19.85 -20.73 77.25
N SER A 1063 20.55 -21.74 76.70
CA SER A 1063 21.96 -21.63 76.31
C SER A 1063 22.19 -21.22 74.86
N LYS A 1064 21.13 -21.15 74.04
CA LYS A 1064 21.19 -20.81 72.61
C LYS A 1064 20.69 -19.40 72.30
N LYS A 1065 20.99 -18.91 71.10
CA LYS A 1065 20.20 -17.86 70.45
C LYS A 1065 19.03 -18.50 69.73
N VAL A 1066 17.92 -17.76 69.61
CA VAL A 1066 16.81 -18.07 68.71
C VAL A 1066 16.43 -16.76 68.03
N PHE A 1067 16.27 -16.80 66.72
CA PHE A 1067 15.80 -15.74 65.86
C PHE A 1067 14.38 -16.07 65.40
N TRP A 1068 13.63 -15.05 65.00
CA TRP A 1068 12.20 -15.16 64.72
C TRP A 1068 11.85 -14.39 63.46
N ARG A 1069 11.08 -15.04 62.58
CA ARG A 1069 10.48 -14.46 61.38
C ARG A 1069 8.97 -14.47 61.55
N VAL A 1070 8.32 -13.40 61.11
CA VAL A 1070 6.87 -13.24 61.06
C VAL A 1070 6.54 -12.89 59.62
N THR A 1071 5.61 -13.62 59.01
CA THR A 1071 5.22 -13.42 57.61
C THR A 1071 3.72 -13.15 57.54
N ASP A 1072 3.29 -12.16 56.76
CA ASP A 1072 1.88 -11.80 56.58
C ASP A 1072 1.25 -12.66 55.46
N MET A 1073 0.51 -13.70 55.85
CA MET A 1073 -0.05 -14.73 54.98
C MET A 1073 -1.39 -14.31 54.34
N GLY A 1074 -1.52 -13.06 53.92
CA GLY A 1074 -2.72 -12.60 53.19
C GLY A 1074 -3.90 -12.20 54.09
N LYS A 1075 -5.13 -12.49 53.66
CA LYS A 1075 -6.38 -12.16 54.39
C LYS A 1075 -6.93 -13.43 55.05
N ALA A 1076 -7.61 -13.28 56.18
CA ALA A 1076 -8.42 -14.37 56.73
C ALA A 1076 -9.77 -14.48 55.99
N GLU A 1077 -10.14 -15.68 55.54
CA GLU A 1077 -11.46 -16.02 54.97
C GLU A 1077 -12.59 -16.17 56.03
#